data_AF-A0A178DED1-F1
#
_entry.id   AF-A0A178DED1-F1
#
_cell.length_a   1.000
_cell.length_b   1.000
_cell.length_c   1.000
_cell.angle_alpha   90.00
_cell.angle_beta   90.00
_cell.angle_gamma   90.00
#
_symmetry.space_group_name_H-M   'P 1'
#
loop_
_entity.id
_entity.type
_entity.pdbx_description
1 polymer ?
#
loop_
_entity_poly.entity_id
_entity_poly.type
_entity_poly.pdbx_seq_one_letter_code
_entity_poly.pdbx_strand_id
1 'polypeptide(L)'
;MSLLSRLFSLLPLLPLHRRRVVQHYAEQKKVIVSSSTWKALWRCAPHVVPIAISVVILTLSFHGTYIGADFASETITLMSFQIAAKIHELFIVASLSVIVFHAIRHELLHGCGLPLGLVGSGFNFGSFDFFFTKEFRGGLLNVMTPGHRLRKAGFVILLCVAGLIAALAGPSSATLIVPSSQTWQAGGTQFYLNGSQADFWPSDISSSVSAVRSMCNGSQSTELAVCPAGGYLSIREHWSRMNYTNFQTYDVPAYAKKLSGSRFYWPVGSPSSPIPPRYLLGNARNVTAFSPGTATFFVLPHAAPSTLMQRIANKWWTALESHMKVSDRQVDDRKIGVEALSAITTIRCGEPQNLSAGANSIRFPAISGRFDYIEGANLTVDSLNATAVGHIRFQWVHLPDQFGTVSIGAVLESAWDEQSTSRVVVACSAQAGWVPTSVYTDEYSFWTGWYPWNIDYGARTPSWVIIPEGQPQPATNGRVAFNDDWLNMLNPVANDSDPGAEPWNPSTMESIISASGLADDLSSQTPAESSLAETWVNDGQLGISRTVLLESIISSVITDGLARTGTYRVFDATTKGSPSEWPFSLFDPLPDFDKRIIAEHDALRPPPPDSSTTTLRVKMEITGFALKKSLAGALSMVVLLAHIVLAIGHIAFVMAKRQSSDSWDSISELVALAQNSRPAYVALANTAAGIRQQRTYGRLARIRATSTLHHPDGDHVELIFDGPDREEVVDDFEAFRAMTRAEKQTVPAQVKDGEDDNGNDNDRNEEEREQAIEQEQDEVDDDDNENENDNAESQSLTQPLNQRHQTQAVELNNTTHLLPVSRQKYTWPHDRHQGPLPPWDPSIPNRISQAPASQSLPHPPPTTDHHHHHHHTAGRARGKV
;
A
#
# COMPACT_ATOMS: atom_id res chain seq x y z
N MET A 1 13.52 7.44 -31.39
CA MET A 1 14.79 8.19 -31.58
C MET A 1 14.94 8.93 -32.91
N SER A 2 14.14 8.75 -33.98
CA SER A 2 14.41 9.42 -35.28
C SER A 2 13.90 10.87 -35.44
N LEU A 3 13.10 11.41 -34.51
CA LEU A 3 12.61 12.80 -34.55
C LEU A 3 13.60 13.83 -33.99
N LEU A 4 14.43 13.45 -33.01
CA LEU A 4 15.49 14.32 -32.46
C LEU A 4 16.60 14.63 -33.48
N SER A 5 16.80 13.75 -34.47
CA SER A 5 17.76 13.95 -35.56
C SER A 5 17.40 15.11 -36.50
N ARG A 6 16.13 15.53 -36.59
CA ARG A 6 15.67 16.57 -37.53
C ARG A 6 15.54 17.97 -36.90
N LEU A 7 15.70 18.08 -35.58
CA LEU A 7 15.70 19.37 -34.88
C LEU A 7 17.09 20.04 -34.83
N PHE A 8 18.17 19.26 -34.98
CA PHE A 8 19.54 19.79 -35.08
C PHE A 8 19.93 20.33 -36.46
N SER A 9 19.14 20.05 -37.51
CA SER A 9 19.41 20.48 -38.89
C SER A 9 19.00 21.92 -39.24
N LEU A 10 18.61 22.74 -38.26
CA LEU A 10 18.24 24.16 -38.44
C LEU A 10 19.17 25.15 -37.72
N LEU A 11 20.27 24.67 -37.11
CA LEU A 11 21.37 25.52 -36.68
C LEU A 11 22.38 25.66 -37.85
N PRO A 12 22.53 26.86 -38.46
CA PRO A 12 23.53 27.04 -39.51
C PRO A 12 24.94 26.98 -38.91
N LEU A 13 25.66 25.91 -39.25
CA LEU A 13 27.11 25.82 -39.05
C LEU A 13 27.78 26.98 -39.80
N LEU A 14 28.28 27.97 -39.06
CA LEU A 14 29.11 29.03 -39.63
C LEU A 14 30.48 28.46 -40.04
N PRO A 15 31.05 28.92 -41.17
CA PRO A 15 32.26 28.31 -41.74
C PRO A 15 33.52 28.65 -40.95
N LEU A 16 34.37 27.65 -40.75
CA LEU A 16 35.74 27.81 -40.27
C LEU A 16 36.61 28.53 -41.32
N HIS A 17 36.65 29.87 -41.31
CA HIS A 17 37.81 30.57 -41.89
C HIS A 17 38.08 31.98 -41.32
N ARG A 18 39.37 32.37 -41.43
CA ARG A 18 40.01 33.64 -41.03
C ARG A 18 40.03 33.95 -39.52
N ARG A 19 41.24 33.86 -38.95
CA ARG A 19 41.70 34.76 -37.88
C ARG A 19 41.49 36.21 -38.37
N ARG A 20 40.42 36.86 -37.90
CA ARG A 20 40.35 38.32 -37.91
C ARG A 20 41.25 38.83 -36.80
N VAL A 21 42.08 39.82 -37.14
CA VAL A 21 42.72 40.68 -36.13
C VAL A 21 41.61 41.25 -35.25
N VAL A 22 41.75 41.13 -33.92
CA VAL A 22 40.80 41.69 -32.97
C VAL A 22 40.98 43.21 -32.98
N GLN A 23 40.23 43.88 -33.84
CA GLN A 23 39.97 45.30 -33.66
C GLN A 23 39.05 45.44 -32.45
N HIS A 24 39.51 46.16 -31.42
CA HIS A 24 38.68 46.59 -30.31
C HIS A 24 37.66 47.61 -30.82
N TYR A 25 36.49 47.13 -31.23
CA TYR A 25 35.33 47.99 -31.44
C TYR A 25 34.80 48.42 -30.08
N ALA A 26 34.65 49.74 -29.88
CA ALA A 26 34.01 50.27 -28.69
C ALA A 26 32.56 49.78 -28.58
N GLU A 27 32.13 49.44 -27.36
CA GLU A 27 30.77 48.98 -27.09
C GLU A 27 29.74 50.03 -27.51
N GLN A 28 28.69 49.59 -28.19
CA GLN A 28 27.66 50.47 -28.72
C GLN A 28 26.61 50.78 -27.64
N LYS A 29 26.09 52.02 -27.63
CA LYS A 29 25.08 52.48 -26.67
C LYS A 29 23.84 51.57 -26.65
N LYS A 30 23.63 50.88 -25.53
CA LYS A 30 22.53 49.92 -25.33
C LYS A 30 21.23 50.64 -24.97
N VAL A 31 20.12 50.30 -25.64
CA VAL A 31 18.78 50.85 -25.34
C VAL A 31 18.18 50.12 -24.14
N ILE A 32 17.92 50.84 -23.05
CA ILE A 32 17.50 50.26 -21.76
C ILE A 32 16.06 49.73 -21.79
N VAL A 33 15.13 50.48 -22.39
CA VAL A 33 13.73 50.05 -22.59
C VAL A 33 13.37 50.25 -24.05
N SER A 34 12.81 49.21 -24.67
CA SER A 34 12.33 49.26 -26.05
C SER A 34 10.85 48.89 -26.14
N SER A 35 10.10 49.68 -26.89
CA SER A 35 8.67 49.48 -27.17
C SER A 35 8.48 48.67 -28.46
N SER A 36 8.66 47.36 -28.39
CA SER A 36 8.47 46.46 -29.54
C SER A 36 7.72 45.20 -29.14
N THR A 37 6.61 44.94 -29.84
CA THR A 37 5.80 43.73 -29.67
C THR A 37 6.58 42.45 -29.99
N TRP A 38 7.49 42.49 -30.96
CA TRP A 38 8.35 41.36 -31.31
C TRP A 38 9.35 41.02 -30.19
N LYS A 39 9.99 42.05 -29.60
CA LYS A 39 10.90 41.85 -28.46
C LYS A 39 10.16 41.39 -27.20
N ALA A 40 8.98 41.96 -26.94
CA ALA A 40 8.10 41.53 -25.86
C ALA A 40 7.68 40.05 -26.00
N LEU A 41 7.36 39.60 -27.23
CA LEU A 41 7.04 38.21 -27.54
C LEU A 41 8.25 37.27 -27.31
N TRP A 42 9.43 37.64 -27.81
CA TRP A 42 10.66 36.87 -27.57
C TRP A 42 11.01 36.74 -26.08
N ARG A 43 10.76 37.79 -25.28
CA ARG A 43 10.97 37.72 -23.82
C ARG A 43 10.01 36.75 -23.12
N CYS A 44 8.87 36.44 -23.74
CA CYS A 44 7.91 35.44 -23.24
C CYS A 44 8.23 34.00 -23.67
N ALA A 45 9.11 33.78 -24.66
CA ALA A 45 9.43 32.46 -25.18
C ALA A 45 9.88 31.43 -24.12
N PRO A 46 10.67 31.77 -23.08
CA PRO A 46 11.06 30.84 -22.01
C PRO A 46 9.89 30.25 -21.20
N HIS A 47 8.71 30.88 -21.23
CA HIS A 47 7.52 30.35 -20.57
C HIS A 47 6.81 29.26 -21.39
N VAL A 48 6.92 29.29 -22.71
CA VAL A 48 6.10 28.47 -23.62
C VAL A 48 6.40 26.98 -23.44
N VAL A 49 7.68 26.60 -23.39
CA VAL A 49 8.13 25.21 -23.23
C VAL A 49 7.65 24.58 -21.90
N PRO A 50 7.92 25.15 -20.71
CA PRO A 50 7.45 24.56 -19.45
C PRO A 50 5.92 24.60 -19.31
N ILE A 51 5.22 25.61 -19.83
CA ILE A 51 3.74 25.58 -19.87
C ILE A 51 3.25 24.40 -20.71
N ALA A 52 3.78 24.21 -21.93
CA ALA A 52 3.35 23.13 -22.81
C ALA A 52 3.62 21.74 -22.19
N ILE A 53 4.81 21.54 -21.61
CA ILE A 53 5.16 20.28 -20.94
C ILE A 53 4.28 20.07 -19.71
N SER A 54 4.09 21.09 -18.85
CA SER A 54 3.20 21.01 -17.69
C SER A 54 1.76 20.67 -18.08
N VAL A 55 1.22 21.28 -19.15
CA VAL A 55 -0.13 20.96 -19.64
C VAL A 55 -0.23 19.51 -20.09
N VAL A 56 0.77 18.98 -20.83
CA VAL A 56 0.78 17.55 -21.24
C VAL A 56 0.87 16.62 -20.03
N ILE A 57 1.72 16.92 -19.05
CA ILE A 57 1.82 16.12 -17.83
C ILE A 57 0.48 16.12 -17.09
N LEU A 58 -0.10 17.30 -16.85
CA LEU A 58 -1.39 17.44 -16.18
C LEU A 58 -2.48 16.66 -16.92
N THR A 59 -2.58 16.74 -18.25
CA THR A 59 -3.61 15.98 -18.99
C THR A 59 -3.42 14.47 -18.88
N LEU A 60 -2.20 13.95 -18.96
CA LEU A 60 -1.91 12.52 -18.76
C LEU A 60 -2.27 12.07 -17.34
N SER A 61 -1.83 12.79 -16.32
CA SER A 61 -2.11 12.47 -14.91
C SER A 61 -3.60 12.61 -14.55
N PHE A 62 -4.37 13.46 -15.25
CA PHE A 62 -5.83 13.59 -15.06
C PHE A 62 -6.62 12.45 -15.70
N HIS A 63 -6.27 12.01 -16.92
CA HIS A 63 -6.96 10.90 -17.58
C HIS A 63 -6.62 9.56 -16.92
N GLY A 64 -5.40 9.44 -16.40
CA GLY A 64 -4.85 8.17 -15.98
C GLY A 64 -4.36 7.36 -17.18
N THR A 65 -3.22 6.69 -17.05
CA THR A 65 -2.68 5.82 -18.10
C THR A 65 -1.98 4.64 -17.45
N TYR A 66 -2.51 3.44 -17.68
CA TYR A 66 -1.82 2.20 -17.38
C TYR A 66 -0.72 1.97 -18.43
N ILE A 67 0.48 1.62 -17.98
CA ILE A 67 1.66 1.42 -18.85
C ILE A 67 2.01 -0.06 -18.90
N GLY A 68 2.16 -0.70 -17.73
CA GLY A 68 2.43 -2.13 -17.61
C GLY A 68 3.43 -2.47 -16.51
N ALA A 69 3.47 -3.74 -16.11
CA ALA A 69 4.44 -4.33 -15.19
C ALA A 69 5.87 -4.39 -15.77
N ASP A 70 5.97 -4.79 -17.03
CA ASP A 70 7.19 -4.88 -17.85
C ASP A 70 8.05 -3.59 -17.83
N PHE A 71 7.43 -2.44 -17.59
CA PHE A 71 8.08 -1.15 -17.42
C PHE A 71 9.23 -1.13 -16.39
N ALA A 72 9.18 -1.95 -15.33
CA ALA A 72 10.26 -2.07 -14.35
C ALA A 72 11.45 -2.94 -14.82
N SER A 73 11.28 -3.78 -15.84
CA SER A 73 12.34 -4.67 -16.32
C SER A 73 13.50 -3.92 -16.98
N GLU A 74 13.28 -2.67 -17.39
CA GLU A 74 14.28 -1.78 -17.98
C GLU A 74 14.60 -0.60 -17.04
N THR A 75 15.59 -0.75 -16.17
CA THR A 75 16.08 0.33 -15.28
C THR A 75 16.40 1.64 -16.02
N ILE A 76 16.86 1.51 -17.28
CA ILE A 76 17.15 2.60 -18.21
C ILE A 76 15.90 3.48 -18.44
N THR A 77 14.73 2.86 -18.53
CA THR A 77 13.46 3.54 -18.83
C THR A 77 13.05 4.41 -17.65
N LEU A 78 13.05 3.89 -16.41
CA LEU A 78 12.78 4.69 -15.20
C LEU A 78 13.76 5.87 -15.04
N MET A 79 15.06 5.65 -15.27
CA MET A 79 16.06 6.73 -15.25
C MET A 79 15.77 7.81 -16.29
N SER A 80 15.29 7.46 -17.49
CA SER A 80 14.96 8.43 -18.53
C SER A 80 13.82 9.38 -18.14
N PHE A 81 12.81 8.90 -17.39
CA PHE A 81 11.72 9.74 -16.88
C PHE A 81 12.19 10.67 -15.76
N GLN A 82 13.14 10.24 -14.91
CA GLN A 82 13.78 11.11 -13.91
C GLN A 82 14.59 12.23 -14.56
N ILE A 83 15.34 11.93 -15.63
CA ILE A 83 16.07 12.94 -16.42
C ILE A 83 15.08 13.93 -17.07
N ALA A 84 13.97 13.45 -17.63
CA ALA A 84 12.92 14.30 -18.20
C ALA A 84 12.31 15.24 -17.14
N ALA A 85 12.08 14.76 -15.91
CA ALA A 85 11.62 15.58 -14.80
C ALA A 85 12.62 16.67 -14.40
N LYS A 86 13.93 16.36 -14.37
CA LYS A 86 14.97 17.35 -14.10
C LYS A 86 15.06 18.42 -15.19
N ILE A 87 14.91 18.04 -16.46
CA ILE A 87 14.85 18.99 -17.58
C ILE A 87 13.63 19.92 -17.46
N HIS A 88 12.48 19.38 -17.07
CA HIS A 88 11.26 20.17 -16.87
C HIS A 88 11.39 21.16 -15.69
N GLU A 89 11.97 20.74 -14.58
CA GLU A 89 12.33 21.62 -13.45
C GLU A 89 13.19 22.81 -13.91
N LEU A 90 14.26 22.56 -14.67
CA LEU A 90 15.15 23.62 -15.17
C LEU A 90 14.41 24.63 -16.06
N PHE A 91 13.47 24.18 -16.90
CA PHE A 91 12.62 25.08 -17.68
C PHE A 91 11.66 25.89 -16.79
N ILE A 92 11.07 25.30 -15.75
CA ILE A 92 10.23 26.02 -14.77
C ILE A 92 11.05 27.10 -14.06
N VAL A 93 12.25 26.76 -13.55
CA VAL A 93 13.13 27.70 -12.86
C VAL A 93 13.55 28.84 -13.79
N ALA A 94 14.02 28.54 -15.01
CA ALA A 94 14.37 29.57 -15.99
C ALA A 94 13.19 30.49 -16.34
N SER A 95 11.99 29.92 -16.47
CA SER A 95 10.75 30.66 -16.67
C SER A 95 10.42 31.58 -15.50
N LEU A 96 10.59 31.14 -14.25
CA LEU A 96 10.43 31.97 -13.05
C LEU A 96 11.50 33.07 -12.95
N SER A 97 12.75 32.79 -13.29
CA SER A 97 13.84 33.77 -13.31
C SER A 97 13.49 34.95 -14.21
N VAL A 98 12.91 34.70 -15.39
CA VAL A 98 12.47 35.77 -16.32
C VAL A 98 11.42 36.69 -15.67
N ILE A 99 10.48 36.14 -14.89
CA ILE A 99 9.46 36.91 -14.15
C ILE A 99 10.13 37.74 -13.05
N VAL A 100 11.01 37.13 -12.25
CA VAL A 100 11.70 37.79 -11.13
C VAL A 100 12.62 38.91 -11.63
N PHE A 101 13.43 38.68 -12.68
CA PHE A 101 14.26 39.73 -13.29
C PHE A 101 13.43 40.86 -13.89
N HIS A 102 12.25 40.59 -14.46
CA HIS A 102 11.36 41.66 -14.90
C HIS A 102 10.83 42.48 -13.71
N ALA A 103 10.42 41.84 -12.62
CA ALA A 103 9.97 42.52 -11.41
C ALA A 103 11.09 43.39 -10.78
N ILE A 104 12.31 42.86 -10.66
CA ILE A 104 13.49 43.60 -10.15
C ILE A 104 13.72 44.87 -10.98
N ARG A 105 13.81 44.73 -12.31
CA ARG A 105 14.05 45.88 -13.21
C ARG A 105 12.89 46.87 -13.19
N HIS A 106 11.65 46.39 -13.02
CA HIS A 106 10.49 47.26 -12.87
C HIS A 106 10.54 48.10 -11.58
N GLU A 107 10.97 47.53 -10.46
CA GLU A 107 11.15 48.27 -9.19
C GLU A 107 12.35 49.22 -9.22
N LEU A 108 13.47 48.82 -9.85
CA LEU A 108 14.67 49.65 -9.99
C LEU A 108 14.43 50.87 -10.89
N LEU A 109 13.76 50.69 -12.04
CA LEU A 109 13.50 51.77 -13.02
C LEU A 109 12.26 52.60 -12.69
N HIS A 110 11.12 51.95 -12.44
CA HIS A 110 9.79 52.59 -12.35
C HIS A 110 9.17 52.52 -10.94
N GLY A 111 9.90 51.95 -9.98
CA GLY A 111 9.46 51.82 -8.60
C GLY A 111 10.14 52.79 -7.64
N CYS A 112 9.81 52.59 -6.37
CA CYS A 112 10.43 53.30 -5.25
C CYS A 112 11.85 52.80 -4.94
N GLY A 113 12.45 51.99 -5.83
CA GLY A 113 13.71 51.29 -5.59
C GLY A 113 13.52 49.96 -4.87
N LEU A 114 14.60 49.17 -4.88
CA LEU A 114 14.64 47.84 -4.30
C LEU A 114 15.80 47.74 -3.29
N PRO A 115 15.63 47.13 -2.10
CA PRO A 115 16.71 46.99 -1.12
C PRO A 115 17.91 46.24 -1.71
N LEU A 116 19.14 46.65 -1.35
CA LEU A 116 20.39 46.04 -1.81
C LEU A 116 20.37 44.50 -1.73
N GLY A 117 19.92 43.94 -0.60
CA GLY A 117 19.85 42.49 -0.39
C GLY A 117 18.87 41.75 -1.32
N LEU A 118 17.97 42.47 -2.00
CA LEU A 118 17.02 41.91 -2.95
C LEU A 118 17.38 42.21 -4.42
N VAL A 119 18.36 43.08 -4.71
CA VAL A 119 18.80 43.35 -6.10
C VAL A 119 19.33 42.07 -6.77
N GLY A 120 20.03 41.22 -6.02
CA GLY A 120 20.54 39.92 -6.48
C GLY A 120 19.55 38.76 -6.39
N SER A 121 18.29 38.98 -6.00
CA SER A 121 17.36 37.87 -5.73
C SER A 121 17.01 37.04 -6.97
N GLY A 122 17.09 37.63 -8.17
CA GLY A 122 16.85 36.92 -9.44
C GLY A 122 17.84 35.78 -9.74
N PHE A 123 19.02 35.80 -9.12
CA PHE A 123 20.01 34.72 -9.24
C PHE A 123 19.85 33.63 -8.16
N ASN A 124 19.23 33.96 -7.01
CA ASN A 124 19.26 33.13 -5.81
C ASN A 124 17.89 32.64 -5.32
N PHE A 125 16.77 33.13 -5.86
CA PHE A 125 15.42 32.78 -5.38
C PHE A 125 15.09 31.28 -5.45
N GLY A 126 15.75 30.52 -6.33
CA GLY A 126 15.59 29.06 -6.43
C GLY A 126 16.29 28.26 -5.34
N SER A 127 17.20 28.88 -4.58
CA SER A 127 17.92 28.25 -3.46
C SER A 127 17.19 28.51 -2.15
N PHE A 128 16.79 27.45 -1.44
CA PHE A 128 16.06 27.57 -0.17
C PHE A 128 16.80 28.42 0.87
N ASP A 129 18.12 28.27 0.97
CA ASP A 129 18.95 28.98 1.95
C ASP A 129 18.92 30.51 1.80
N PHE A 130 18.66 31.01 0.58
CA PHE A 130 18.56 32.46 0.30
C PHE A 130 17.55 33.16 1.22
N PHE A 131 16.42 32.52 1.51
CA PHE A 131 15.37 33.09 2.37
C PHE A 131 15.80 33.24 3.84
N PHE A 132 16.88 32.58 4.26
CA PHE A 132 17.42 32.64 5.61
C PHE A 132 18.64 33.55 5.75
N THR A 133 19.21 34.07 4.67
CA THR A 133 20.44 34.87 4.72
C THR A 133 20.22 36.31 5.24
N LYS A 134 21.32 37.02 5.50
CA LYS A 134 21.29 38.40 6.00
C LYS A 134 20.83 39.39 4.92
N GLU A 135 21.08 39.07 3.65
CA GLU A 135 20.62 39.76 2.46
C GLU A 135 19.09 39.82 2.43
N PHE A 136 18.42 38.65 2.50
CA PHE A 136 16.96 38.57 2.42
C PHE A 136 16.28 39.17 3.66
N ARG A 137 16.77 38.84 4.87
CA ARG A 137 16.25 39.41 6.12
C ARG A 137 16.41 40.94 6.16
N GLY A 138 17.57 41.46 5.75
CA GLY A 138 17.82 42.90 5.67
C GLY A 138 16.96 43.60 4.61
N GLY A 139 16.70 42.93 3.48
CA GLY A 139 15.75 43.40 2.48
C GLY A 139 14.31 43.46 3.00
N LEU A 140 13.87 42.47 3.79
CA LEU A 140 12.53 42.40 4.36
C LEU A 140 12.24 43.56 5.33
N LEU A 141 13.23 44.04 6.09
CA LEU A 141 13.10 45.21 6.97
C LEU A 141 12.59 46.45 6.22
N ASN A 142 12.90 46.59 4.92
CA ASN A 142 12.42 47.72 4.13
C ASN A 142 10.91 47.66 3.85
N VAL A 143 10.28 46.48 3.83
CA VAL A 143 8.82 46.33 3.62
C VAL A 143 8.02 46.99 4.74
N MET A 144 8.59 47.07 5.95
CA MET A 144 7.94 47.67 7.12
C MET A 144 7.96 49.22 7.10
N THR A 145 8.85 49.84 6.32
CA THR A 145 8.95 51.30 6.22
C THR A 145 7.64 51.95 5.69
N PRO A 146 7.35 53.22 6.03
CA PRO A 146 6.20 53.93 5.49
C PRO A 146 6.28 54.10 3.96
N GLY A 147 5.14 54.03 3.28
CA GLY A 147 5.02 54.26 1.83
C GLY A 147 4.99 53.00 0.95
N HIS A 148 4.04 52.95 0.01
CA HIS A 148 3.87 51.90 -1.02
C HIS A 148 3.95 50.43 -0.54
N ARG A 149 3.54 50.15 0.71
CA ARG A 149 3.61 48.83 1.35
C ARG A 149 3.05 47.68 0.50
N LEU A 150 1.90 47.86 -0.16
CA LEU A 150 1.29 46.84 -1.02
C LEU A 150 2.20 46.42 -2.19
N ARG A 151 2.93 47.37 -2.79
CA ARG A 151 3.86 47.11 -3.90
C ARG A 151 5.10 46.36 -3.42
N LYS A 152 5.70 46.81 -2.30
CA LYS A 152 6.84 46.13 -1.65
C LYS A 152 6.49 44.71 -1.20
N ALA A 153 5.33 44.55 -0.55
CA ALA A 153 4.82 43.24 -0.14
C ALA A 153 4.53 42.33 -1.33
N GLY A 154 3.93 42.86 -2.41
CA GLY A 154 3.69 42.11 -3.66
C GLY A 154 4.97 41.55 -4.29
N PHE A 155 6.07 42.31 -4.28
CA PHE A 155 7.38 41.83 -4.75
C PHE A 155 7.94 40.71 -3.85
N VAL A 156 7.85 40.84 -2.53
CA VAL A 156 8.31 39.78 -1.60
C VAL A 156 7.44 38.54 -1.70
N ILE A 157 6.12 38.68 -1.83
CA ILE A 157 5.20 37.56 -2.08
C ILE A 157 5.58 36.86 -3.40
N LEU A 158 5.85 37.61 -4.47
CA LEU A 158 6.32 37.04 -5.74
C LEU A 158 7.63 36.25 -5.56
N LEU A 159 8.61 36.78 -4.82
CA LEU A 159 9.86 36.04 -4.53
C LEU A 159 9.61 34.75 -3.74
N CYS A 160 8.82 34.81 -2.66
CA CYS A 160 8.54 33.64 -1.83
C CYS A 160 7.75 32.58 -2.62
N VAL A 161 6.77 32.97 -3.42
CA VAL A 161 6.00 32.04 -4.26
C VAL A 161 6.86 31.48 -5.39
N ALA A 162 7.67 32.30 -6.07
CA ALA A 162 8.58 31.84 -7.11
C ALA A 162 9.65 30.88 -6.55
N GLY A 163 10.22 31.16 -5.37
CA GLY A 163 11.18 30.28 -4.72
C GLY A 163 10.55 28.97 -4.25
N LEU A 164 9.33 29.01 -3.69
CA LEU A 164 8.58 27.81 -3.30
C LEU A 164 8.27 26.95 -4.53
N ILE A 165 7.81 27.54 -5.64
CA ILE A 165 7.57 26.80 -6.89
C ILE A 165 8.89 26.25 -7.44
N ALA A 166 9.98 27.01 -7.45
CA ALA A 166 11.28 26.54 -7.92
C ALA A 166 11.79 25.32 -7.11
N ALA A 167 11.73 25.39 -5.77
CA ALA A 167 12.11 24.29 -4.89
C ALA A 167 11.22 23.05 -5.05
N LEU A 168 9.91 23.24 -5.24
CA LEU A 168 8.95 22.14 -5.40
C LEU A 168 8.84 21.63 -6.85
N ALA A 169 9.33 22.35 -7.87
CA ALA A 169 9.18 21.99 -9.27
C ALA A 169 9.87 20.65 -9.61
N GLY A 170 11.03 20.38 -9.01
CA GLY A 170 11.77 19.12 -9.15
C GLY A 170 10.97 17.91 -8.67
N PRO A 171 10.66 17.80 -7.36
CA PRO A 171 9.86 16.70 -6.84
C PRO A 171 8.46 16.65 -7.48
N SER A 172 7.82 17.78 -7.76
CA SER A 172 6.49 17.78 -8.42
C SER A 172 6.53 17.24 -9.85
N SER A 173 7.56 17.58 -10.61
CA SER A 173 7.76 17.02 -11.95
C SER A 173 8.06 15.52 -11.87
N ALA A 174 8.93 15.10 -10.94
CA ALA A 174 9.25 13.68 -10.76
C ALA A 174 8.01 12.85 -10.39
N THR A 175 7.21 13.30 -9.42
CA THR A 175 5.98 12.63 -8.96
C THR A 175 4.91 12.48 -10.06
N LEU A 176 4.87 13.37 -11.06
CA LEU A 176 3.88 13.33 -12.14
C LEU A 176 4.40 12.69 -13.44
N ILE A 177 5.72 12.64 -13.65
CA ILE A 177 6.36 12.11 -14.86
C ILE A 177 6.81 10.66 -14.67
N VAL A 178 7.32 10.30 -13.48
CA VAL A 178 7.82 8.95 -13.19
C VAL A 178 6.64 8.05 -12.81
N PRO A 179 6.33 6.99 -13.58
CA PRO A 179 5.27 6.06 -13.21
C PRO A 179 5.63 5.27 -11.94
N SER A 180 4.62 4.92 -11.16
CA SER A 180 4.73 4.05 -9.98
C SER A 180 3.87 2.81 -10.17
N SER A 181 4.32 1.66 -9.66
CA SER A 181 3.45 0.48 -9.55
C SER A 181 2.30 0.76 -8.59
N GLN A 182 1.07 0.51 -9.03
CA GLN A 182 -0.14 0.78 -8.26
C GLN A 182 -1.34 -0.02 -8.78
N THR A 183 -2.36 -0.19 -7.93
CA THR A 183 -3.61 -0.85 -8.32
C THR A 183 -4.44 0.02 -9.27
N TRP A 184 -4.79 -0.56 -10.41
CA TRP A 184 -5.58 0.02 -11.48
C TRP A 184 -6.94 -0.69 -11.55
N GLN A 185 -8.03 0.09 -11.61
CA GLN A 185 -9.38 -0.46 -11.80
C GLN A 185 -9.51 -0.86 -13.27
N ALA A 186 -9.59 -2.15 -13.52
CA ALA A 186 -9.51 -2.77 -14.84
C ALA A 186 -10.85 -3.39 -15.29
N GLY A 187 -11.90 -3.24 -14.48
CA GLY A 187 -13.26 -3.54 -14.88
C GLY A 187 -14.20 -3.78 -13.71
N GLY A 188 -15.44 -4.11 -14.07
CA GLY A 188 -16.49 -4.53 -13.14
C GLY A 188 -17.82 -4.69 -13.86
N THR A 189 -18.71 -5.50 -13.29
CA THR A 189 -20.08 -5.68 -13.79
C THR A 189 -20.97 -6.19 -12.67
N GLN A 190 -22.28 -5.96 -12.78
CA GLN A 190 -23.26 -6.75 -12.05
C GLN A 190 -23.40 -8.16 -12.65
N PHE A 191 -23.72 -9.13 -11.80
CA PHE A 191 -24.14 -10.48 -12.17
C PHE A 191 -25.26 -10.97 -11.26
N TYR A 192 -25.99 -11.98 -11.72
CA TYR A 192 -27.28 -12.38 -11.15
C TYR A 192 -27.29 -13.87 -10.82
N LEU A 193 -27.76 -14.21 -9.62
CA LEU A 193 -28.01 -15.58 -9.18
C LEU A 193 -29.52 -15.87 -9.26
N ASN A 194 -29.88 -17.08 -9.73
CA ASN A 194 -31.27 -17.51 -9.94
C ASN A 194 -31.93 -18.00 -8.63
N GLY A 195 -32.20 -17.05 -7.74
CA GLY A 195 -32.84 -17.26 -6.44
C GLY A 195 -32.78 -16.00 -5.59
N SER A 196 -33.63 -15.95 -4.56
CA SER A 196 -33.55 -14.94 -3.50
C SER A 196 -32.27 -15.13 -2.66
N GLN A 197 -31.92 -14.16 -1.81
CA GLN A 197 -30.80 -14.34 -0.87
C GLN A 197 -31.02 -15.54 0.07
N ALA A 198 -32.28 -15.84 0.43
CA ALA A 198 -32.63 -16.99 1.26
C ALA A 198 -32.47 -18.34 0.55
N ASP A 199 -32.37 -18.38 -0.79
CA ASP A 199 -32.10 -19.61 -1.53
C ASP A 199 -30.62 -20.04 -1.49
N PHE A 200 -29.72 -19.09 -1.25
CA PHE A 200 -28.27 -19.32 -1.16
C PHE A 200 -27.77 -19.26 0.28
N TRP A 201 -28.29 -18.30 1.06
CA TRP A 201 -27.94 -18.10 2.46
C TRP A 201 -29.18 -18.24 3.39
N PRO A 202 -29.86 -19.40 3.40
CA PRO A 202 -31.02 -19.64 4.27
C PRO A 202 -30.63 -19.57 5.75
N SER A 203 -31.58 -19.17 6.60
CA SER A 203 -31.51 -19.38 8.06
C SER A 203 -31.99 -20.78 8.47
N ASP A 204 -32.75 -21.46 7.63
CA ASP A 204 -33.18 -22.85 7.78
C ASP A 204 -33.16 -23.55 6.41
N ILE A 205 -32.38 -24.61 6.31
CA ILE A 205 -32.18 -25.35 5.06
C ILE A 205 -33.41 -26.20 4.69
N SER A 206 -34.31 -26.49 5.64
CA SER A 206 -35.47 -27.39 5.49
C SER A 206 -36.31 -27.16 4.22
N SER A 207 -36.49 -25.90 3.83
CA SER A 207 -37.30 -25.47 2.69
C SER A 207 -36.69 -25.76 1.31
N SER A 208 -35.36 -25.95 1.22
CA SER A 208 -34.60 -26.02 -0.04
C SER A 208 -34.35 -27.45 -0.56
N VAL A 209 -34.62 -28.47 0.27
CA VAL A 209 -34.00 -29.80 0.11
C VAL A 209 -34.62 -30.65 -1.00
N SER A 210 -35.88 -30.41 -1.36
CA SER A 210 -36.62 -31.24 -2.34
C SER A 210 -35.98 -31.25 -3.74
N ALA A 211 -35.45 -30.10 -4.20
CA ALA A 211 -34.77 -29.97 -5.49
C ALA A 211 -33.36 -30.57 -5.50
N VAL A 212 -32.64 -30.50 -4.37
CA VAL A 212 -31.27 -31.02 -4.24
C VAL A 212 -31.27 -32.54 -4.10
N ARG A 213 -32.29 -33.11 -3.44
CA ARG A 213 -32.41 -34.56 -3.18
C ARG A 213 -32.45 -35.44 -4.43
N SER A 214 -33.00 -34.93 -5.53
CA SER A 214 -33.01 -35.66 -6.81
C SER A 214 -31.65 -35.68 -7.51
N MET A 215 -30.72 -34.80 -7.11
CA MET A 215 -29.37 -34.72 -7.67
C MET A 215 -28.32 -35.38 -6.77
N CYS A 216 -28.50 -35.31 -5.45
CA CYS A 216 -27.48 -35.65 -4.45
C CYS A 216 -27.80 -36.93 -3.67
N ASN A 217 -28.33 -37.95 -4.33
CA ASN A 217 -28.73 -39.20 -3.68
C ASN A 217 -27.60 -40.25 -3.71
N GLY A 218 -27.34 -40.91 -2.58
CA GLY A 218 -26.29 -41.92 -2.46
C GLY A 218 -24.90 -41.38 -2.84
N SER A 219 -24.16 -42.13 -3.67
CA SER A 219 -22.81 -41.74 -4.09
C SER A 219 -22.76 -40.42 -4.87
N GLN A 220 -23.84 -40.02 -5.53
CA GLN A 220 -23.88 -38.76 -6.28
C GLN A 220 -23.61 -37.54 -5.41
N SER A 221 -23.89 -37.61 -4.10
CA SER A 221 -23.60 -36.50 -3.19
C SER A 221 -22.10 -36.22 -3.01
N THR A 222 -21.23 -37.23 -3.18
CA THR A 222 -19.77 -37.05 -3.15
C THR A 222 -19.16 -36.81 -4.53
N GLU A 223 -19.83 -37.27 -5.59
CA GLU A 223 -19.38 -37.12 -6.98
C GLU A 223 -19.63 -35.72 -7.54
N LEU A 224 -20.77 -35.10 -7.22
CA LEU A 224 -21.22 -33.81 -7.76
C LEU A 224 -20.81 -32.63 -6.87
N ALA A 225 -20.11 -31.65 -7.44
CA ALA A 225 -19.69 -30.46 -6.68
C ALA A 225 -20.83 -29.63 -6.08
N VAL A 226 -22.03 -29.65 -6.68
CA VAL A 226 -23.19 -28.88 -6.17
C VAL A 226 -23.81 -29.48 -4.90
N CYS A 227 -23.42 -30.70 -4.52
CA CYS A 227 -24.00 -31.43 -3.40
C CYS A 227 -23.29 -31.15 -2.07
N PRO A 228 -23.96 -31.31 -0.91
CA PRO A 228 -23.36 -31.02 0.39
C PRO A 228 -22.06 -31.79 0.67
N ALA A 229 -21.98 -33.07 0.28
CA ALA A 229 -20.76 -33.87 0.42
C ALA A 229 -19.77 -33.72 -0.75
N GLY A 230 -19.96 -32.75 -1.66
CA GLY A 230 -19.17 -32.62 -2.90
C GLY A 230 -17.69 -32.29 -2.69
N GLY A 231 -17.27 -31.90 -1.48
CA GLY A 231 -15.87 -31.73 -1.09
C GLY A 231 -15.22 -32.92 -0.38
N TYR A 232 -15.98 -34.01 -0.18
CA TYR A 232 -15.57 -35.19 0.59
C TYR A 232 -14.14 -35.66 0.32
N LEU A 233 -13.80 -35.96 -0.94
CA LEU A 233 -12.46 -36.48 -1.30
C LEU A 233 -11.34 -35.49 -0.96
N SER A 234 -11.57 -34.19 -1.19
CA SER A 234 -10.61 -33.12 -0.93
C SER A 234 -10.37 -32.92 0.57
N ILE A 235 -11.41 -33.11 1.38
CA ILE A 235 -11.35 -33.02 2.85
C ILE A 235 -10.67 -34.27 3.42
N ARG A 236 -11.03 -35.46 2.93
CA ARG A 236 -10.41 -36.74 3.31
C ARG A 236 -8.92 -36.77 3.02
N GLU A 237 -8.52 -36.39 1.80
CA GLU A 237 -7.11 -36.33 1.39
C GLU A 237 -6.30 -35.28 2.18
N HIS A 238 -6.93 -34.18 2.59
CA HIS A 238 -6.26 -33.20 3.46
C HIS A 238 -5.97 -33.78 4.84
N TRP A 239 -7.00 -34.33 5.50
CA TRP A 239 -6.87 -34.85 6.86
C TRP A 239 -6.04 -36.14 6.92
N SER A 240 -5.99 -36.96 5.86
CA SER A 240 -5.17 -38.17 5.81
C SER A 240 -3.66 -37.92 5.67
N ARG A 241 -3.24 -36.66 5.52
CA ARG A 241 -1.82 -36.25 5.53
C ARG A 241 -1.35 -35.77 6.90
N MET A 242 -2.26 -35.66 7.86
CA MET A 242 -2.04 -35.11 9.19
C MET A 242 -2.48 -36.10 10.26
N ASN A 243 -2.09 -35.84 11.51
CA ASN A 243 -2.59 -36.51 12.69
C ASN A 243 -2.74 -35.49 13.83
N TYR A 244 -3.21 -35.95 14.99
CA TYR A 244 -3.45 -35.09 16.14
C TYR A 244 -2.18 -34.42 16.70
N THR A 245 -0.97 -34.93 16.42
CA THR A 245 0.27 -34.30 16.91
C THR A 245 0.79 -33.19 16.00
N ASN A 246 0.51 -33.24 14.70
CA ASN A 246 1.10 -32.32 13.72
C ASN A 246 0.13 -31.36 13.01
N PHE A 247 -1.19 -31.59 13.05
CA PHE A 247 -2.14 -30.80 12.24
C PHE A 247 -2.12 -29.28 12.51
N GLN A 248 -1.67 -28.83 13.68
CA GLN A 248 -1.55 -27.40 14.02
C GLN A 248 -0.26 -26.74 13.50
N THR A 249 0.74 -27.54 13.15
CA THR A 249 2.09 -27.11 12.72
C THR A 249 2.45 -27.59 11.32
N TYR A 250 1.60 -28.40 10.69
CA TYR A 250 1.77 -28.90 9.33
C TYR A 250 1.95 -27.73 8.36
N ASP A 251 2.94 -27.84 7.47
CA ASP A 251 3.43 -26.67 6.75
C ASP A 251 2.45 -26.20 5.66
N VAL A 252 1.60 -25.24 6.03
CA VAL A 252 0.85 -24.41 5.09
C VAL A 252 1.87 -23.63 4.24
N PRO A 253 1.86 -23.74 2.90
CA PRO A 253 2.83 -23.09 2.03
C PRO A 253 3.00 -21.60 2.32
N ALA A 254 4.23 -21.07 2.24
CA ALA A 254 4.52 -19.70 2.67
C ALA A 254 3.67 -18.61 1.98
N TYR A 255 3.23 -18.83 0.73
CA TYR A 255 2.33 -17.92 0.01
C TYR A 255 0.94 -17.82 0.64
N ALA A 256 0.43 -18.90 1.23
CA ALA A 256 -0.87 -18.97 1.89
C ALA A 256 -0.90 -18.21 3.23
N LYS A 257 0.23 -18.18 3.95
CA LYS A 257 0.35 -17.54 5.28
C LYS A 257 0.19 -16.00 5.26
N LYS A 258 0.23 -15.36 4.10
CA LYS A 258 0.07 -13.89 3.95
C LYS A 258 -1.38 -13.40 3.97
N LEU A 259 -2.37 -14.29 3.90
CA LEU A 259 -3.77 -13.93 3.61
C LEU A 259 -4.66 -14.24 4.82
N SER A 260 -5.53 -13.30 5.21
CA SER A 260 -6.50 -13.39 6.34
C SER A 260 -5.93 -13.60 7.77
N GLY A 261 -4.66 -13.98 7.94
CA GLY A 261 -4.08 -14.28 9.26
C GLY A 261 -4.61 -15.57 9.88
N SER A 262 -5.11 -16.48 9.04
CA SER A 262 -5.56 -17.81 9.42
C SER A 262 -4.39 -18.80 9.47
N ARG A 263 -4.33 -19.66 10.50
CA ARG A 263 -3.29 -20.70 10.60
C ARG A 263 -3.57 -21.90 9.70
N PHE A 264 -4.85 -22.14 9.38
CA PHE A 264 -5.28 -23.15 8.43
C PHE A 264 -5.68 -22.49 7.12
N TYR A 265 -5.18 -23.06 6.01
CA TYR A 265 -5.46 -22.58 4.65
C TYR A 265 -5.22 -23.72 3.65
N TRP A 266 -6.27 -24.23 3.01
CA TRP A 266 -6.13 -25.27 1.97
C TRP A 266 -7.31 -25.29 0.99
N PRO A 267 -7.11 -25.78 -0.25
CA PRO A 267 -8.19 -25.89 -1.24
C PRO A 267 -9.19 -27.01 -0.90
N VAL A 268 -10.47 -26.70 -1.00
CA VAL A 268 -11.55 -27.70 -1.06
C VAL A 268 -12.12 -27.74 -2.49
N GLY A 269 -11.88 -28.85 -3.19
CA GLY A 269 -12.32 -29.12 -4.56
C GLY A 269 -13.48 -30.12 -4.67
N SER A 270 -13.64 -30.73 -5.86
CA SER A 270 -14.60 -31.82 -6.15
C SER A 270 -14.15 -32.62 -7.37
N PRO A 271 -14.38 -33.95 -7.45
CA PRO A 271 -13.89 -34.78 -8.57
C PRO A 271 -14.58 -34.50 -9.91
N SER A 272 -15.89 -34.22 -9.92
CA SER A 272 -16.53 -33.53 -11.05
C SER A 272 -16.50 -32.04 -10.74
N SER A 273 -15.86 -31.23 -11.58
CA SER A 273 -15.53 -29.84 -11.24
C SER A 273 -16.24 -28.79 -12.11
N PRO A 274 -17.56 -28.61 -11.98
CA PRO A 274 -18.26 -27.42 -12.49
C PRO A 274 -18.12 -26.20 -11.55
N ILE A 275 -17.68 -26.42 -10.31
CA ILE A 275 -17.42 -25.38 -9.29
C ILE A 275 -15.90 -25.27 -9.10
N PRO A 276 -15.31 -24.06 -9.11
CA PRO A 276 -13.88 -23.89 -8.87
C PRO A 276 -13.48 -24.27 -7.43
N PRO A 277 -12.24 -24.70 -7.18
CA PRO A 277 -11.72 -24.86 -5.82
C PRO A 277 -11.90 -23.60 -4.98
N ARG A 278 -12.06 -23.76 -3.67
CA ARG A 278 -12.24 -22.64 -2.71
C ARG A 278 -11.34 -22.89 -1.51
N TYR A 279 -10.64 -21.86 -1.02
CA TYR A 279 -9.80 -22.00 0.16
C TYR A 279 -10.67 -22.06 1.42
N LEU A 280 -10.51 -23.10 2.23
CA LEU A 280 -11.01 -23.12 3.60
C LEU A 280 -9.98 -22.40 4.48
N LEU A 281 -10.43 -21.42 5.26
CA LEU A 281 -9.61 -20.65 6.18
C LEU A 281 -10.12 -20.80 7.61
N GLY A 282 -9.22 -20.71 8.58
CA GLY A 282 -9.61 -20.49 9.96
C GLY A 282 -8.55 -20.88 10.98
N ASN A 283 -9.02 -21.24 12.18
CA ASN A 283 -8.15 -21.63 13.29
C ASN A 283 -8.79 -22.73 14.14
N ALA A 284 -8.04 -23.82 14.32
CA ALA A 284 -8.22 -24.70 15.47
C ALA A 284 -8.00 -23.93 16.78
N ARG A 285 -8.76 -24.28 17.83
CA ARG A 285 -8.55 -23.69 19.17
C ARG A 285 -7.15 -23.98 19.70
N ASN A 286 -6.64 -23.08 20.54
CA ASN A 286 -5.29 -23.26 21.08
C ASN A 286 -5.26 -24.37 22.15
N VAL A 287 -4.35 -25.34 21.98
CA VAL A 287 -4.13 -26.45 22.92
C VAL A 287 -3.27 -26.01 24.11
N THR A 288 -2.45 -24.95 23.96
CA THR A 288 -1.47 -24.53 24.98
C THR A 288 -1.93 -23.37 25.87
N ALA A 289 -3.00 -22.66 25.51
CA ALA A 289 -3.50 -21.54 26.30
C ALA A 289 -4.53 -22.01 27.33
N PHE A 290 -4.21 -21.88 28.61
CA PHE A 290 -5.05 -22.24 29.76
C PHE A 290 -6.21 -21.24 30.01
N SER A 291 -6.77 -20.66 28.94
CA SER A 291 -7.91 -19.73 29.00
C SER A 291 -9.14 -20.37 28.37
N PRO A 292 -10.30 -20.36 29.04
CA PRO A 292 -11.58 -20.48 28.35
C PRO A 292 -11.68 -19.41 27.24
N GLY A 293 -12.35 -19.71 26.13
CA GLY A 293 -12.72 -18.69 25.13
C GLY A 293 -12.12 -18.78 23.73
N THR A 294 -11.63 -19.94 23.26
CA THR A 294 -11.55 -20.18 21.80
C THR A 294 -12.22 -21.50 21.41
N ALA A 295 -13.19 -21.40 20.49
CA ALA A 295 -13.74 -22.50 19.73
C ALA A 295 -12.88 -22.74 18.47
N THR A 296 -12.93 -23.94 17.91
CA THR A 296 -12.39 -24.20 16.58
C THR A 296 -13.35 -23.60 15.56
N PHE A 297 -12.83 -22.88 14.56
CA PHE A 297 -13.67 -22.29 13.52
C PHE A 297 -13.05 -22.36 12.12
N PHE A 298 -13.91 -22.54 11.12
CA PHE A 298 -13.56 -22.45 9.70
C PHE A 298 -14.57 -21.62 8.91
N VAL A 299 -14.09 -21.01 7.81
CA VAL A 299 -14.84 -20.17 6.89
C VAL A 299 -14.52 -20.61 5.46
N LEU A 300 -15.53 -20.71 4.59
CA LEU A 300 -15.37 -21.04 3.16
C LEU A 300 -16.19 -20.10 2.28
N PRO A 301 -15.62 -19.54 1.18
CA PRO A 301 -16.41 -18.79 0.22
C PRO A 301 -17.57 -19.62 -0.32
N HIS A 302 -18.74 -18.98 -0.45
CA HIS A 302 -19.93 -19.62 -0.97
C HIS A 302 -19.71 -20.01 -2.45
N ALA A 303 -20.07 -21.24 -2.81
CA ALA A 303 -19.74 -21.80 -4.11
C ALA A 303 -20.43 -21.07 -5.27
N ALA A 304 -21.70 -20.67 -5.09
CA ALA A 304 -22.47 -19.95 -6.12
C ALA A 304 -21.79 -18.67 -6.67
N PRO A 305 -21.42 -17.65 -5.87
CA PRO A 305 -20.71 -16.48 -6.38
C PRO A 305 -19.34 -16.84 -6.97
N SER A 306 -18.52 -17.66 -6.32
CA SER A 306 -17.21 -18.09 -6.86
C SER A 306 -17.33 -18.72 -8.26
N THR A 307 -18.39 -19.50 -8.49
CA THR A 307 -18.63 -20.20 -9.77
C THR A 307 -18.95 -19.22 -10.91
N LEU A 308 -19.82 -18.22 -10.67
CA LEU A 308 -20.06 -17.17 -11.67
C LEU A 308 -18.87 -16.22 -11.83
N MET A 309 -18.18 -15.87 -10.74
CA MET A 309 -16.98 -15.03 -10.80
C MET A 309 -15.89 -15.68 -11.66
N GLN A 310 -15.66 -17.00 -11.56
CA GLN A 310 -14.73 -17.71 -12.44
C GLN A 310 -15.11 -17.57 -13.92
N ARG A 311 -16.40 -17.69 -14.23
CA ARG A 311 -16.91 -17.55 -15.60
C ARG A 311 -16.74 -16.12 -16.13
N ILE A 312 -16.95 -15.12 -15.27
CA ILE A 312 -16.75 -13.70 -15.59
C ILE A 312 -15.25 -13.39 -15.74
N ALA A 313 -14.40 -13.87 -14.82
CA ALA A 313 -12.95 -13.69 -14.83
C ALA A 313 -12.32 -14.13 -16.16
N ASN A 314 -12.68 -15.33 -16.62
CA ASN A 314 -12.17 -15.88 -17.88
C ASN A 314 -12.55 -15.02 -19.09
N LYS A 315 -13.77 -14.44 -19.12
CA LYS A 315 -14.19 -13.51 -20.18
C LYS A 315 -13.54 -12.13 -20.04
N TRP A 316 -13.47 -11.60 -18.83
CA TRP A 316 -12.83 -10.32 -18.51
C TRP A 316 -11.37 -10.32 -18.96
N TRP A 317 -10.63 -11.40 -18.74
CA TRP A 317 -9.25 -11.51 -19.20
C TRP A 317 -9.12 -11.35 -20.72
N THR A 318 -9.91 -12.09 -21.50
CA THR A 318 -9.93 -11.95 -22.97
C THR A 318 -10.36 -10.54 -23.42
N ALA A 319 -11.29 -9.91 -22.71
CA ALA A 319 -11.68 -8.52 -22.96
C ALA A 319 -10.55 -7.53 -22.64
N LEU A 320 -9.78 -7.77 -21.58
CA LEU A 320 -8.65 -6.95 -21.16
C LEU A 320 -7.51 -7.01 -22.19
N GLU A 321 -7.09 -8.22 -22.56
CA GLU A 321 -6.06 -8.46 -23.59
C GLU A 321 -6.42 -7.78 -24.92
N SER A 322 -7.66 -7.99 -25.39
CA SER A 322 -8.11 -7.47 -26.68
C SER A 322 -8.38 -5.96 -26.68
N HIS A 323 -8.98 -5.41 -25.61
CA HIS A 323 -9.42 -4.02 -25.58
C HIS A 323 -8.35 -3.05 -25.05
N MET A 324 -7.63 -3.42 -23.98
CA MET A 324 -6.51 -2.63 -23.46
C MET A 324 -5.18 -2.92 -24.18
N LYS A 325 -5.10 -3.98 -24.99
CA LYS A 325 -3.88 -4.41 -25.71
C LYS A 325 -2.69 -4.71 -24.78
N VAL A 326 -2.98 -5.11 -23.55
CA VAL A 326 -1.99 -5.60 -22.58
C VAL A 326 -1.75 -7.08 -22.83
N SER A 327 -0.51 -7.53 -22.63
CA SER A 327 -0.17 -8.95 -22.61
C SER A 327 0.07 -9.44 -21.17
N ASP A 328 0.13 -10.77 -20.99
CA ASP A 328 0.50 -11.42 -19.73
C ASP A 328 1.70 -10.75 -19.02
N ARG A 329 2.77 -10.38 -19.75
CA ARG A 329 3.96 -9.77 -19.10
C ARG A 329 3.77 -8.33 -18.62
N GLN A 330 2.66 -7.70 -18.96
CA GLN A 330 2.38 -6.30 -18.68
C GLN A 330 1.44 -6.10 -17.51
N VAL A 331 1.02 -7.19 -16.86
CA VAL A 331 0.22 -7.18 -15.64
C VAL A 331 1.00 -7.97 -14.60
N ASP A 332 1.24 -7.40 -13.42
CA ASP A 332 1.91 -8.13 -12.33
C ASP A 332 0.88 -9.10 -11.70
N ASP A 333 -0.25 -8.54 -11.26
CA ASP A 333 -1.27 -9.25 -10.49
C ASP A 333 -2.67 -8.93 -10.98
N ARG A 334 -3.61 -9.85 -10.71
CA ARG A 334 -5.00 -9.76 -11.16
C ARG A 334 -5.94 -10.14 -10.01
N LYS A 335 -6.62 -9.14 -9.45
CA LYS A 335 -7.58 -9.32 -8.37
C LYS A 335 -8.99 -9.11 -8.89
N ILE A 336 -9.79 -10.17 -8.92
CA ILE A 336 -11.24 -10.08 -9.13
C ILE A 336 -11.93 -10.34 -7.79
N GLY A 337 -12.90 -9.50 -7.41
CA GLY A 337 -13.53 -9.58 -6.09
C GLY A 337 -15.02 -9.20 -6.04
N VAL A 338 -15.76 -9.78 -5.09
CA VAL A 338 -17.17 -9.50 -4.80
C VAL A 338 -17.41 -9.48 -3.29
N GLU A 339 -18.32 -8.63 -2.82
CA GLU A 339 -18.85 -8.72 -1.46
C GLU A 339 -19.99 -9.75 -1.44
N ALA A 340 -19.85 -10.80 -0.63
CA ALA A 340 -20.82 -11.87 -0.49
C ALA A 340 -20.80 -12.48 0.92
N LEU A 341 -21.85 -13.22 1.27
CA LEU A 341 -21.86 -14.04 2.48
C LEU A 341 -21.10 -15.36 2.24
N SER A 342 -20.20 -15.70 3.14
CA SER A 342 -19.47 -16.98 3.18
C SER A 342 -19.99 -17.87 4.32
N ALA A 343 -19.85 -19.19 4.18
CA ALA A 343 -20.19 -20.11 5.25
C ALA A 343 -19.14 -20.03 6.37
N ILE A 344 -19.59 -20.07 7.61
CA ILE A 344 -18.74 -20.17 8.80
C ILE A 344 -19.31 -21.23 9.75
N THR A 345 -18.44 -22.07 10.30
CA THR A 345 -18.77 -22.98 11.40
C THR A 345 -17.85 -22.70 12.57
N THR A 346 -18.42 -22.57 13.76
CA THR A 346 -17.70 -22.66 15.03
C THR A 346 -18.12 -23.96 15.72
N ILE A 347 -17.20 -24.62 16.42
CA ILE A 347 -17.47 -25.88 17.11
C ILE A 347 -16.64 -26.01 18.38
N ARG A 348 -17.22 -26.72 19.35
CA ARG A 348 -16.52 -27.25 20.52
C ARG A 348 -16.94 -28.69 20.74
N CYS A 349 -15.98 -29.56 21.05
CA CYS A 349 -16.24 -30.90 21.58
C CYS A 349 -16.08 -30.90 23.10
N GLY A 350 -16.90 -31.70 23.78
CA GLY A 350 -16.76 -32.00 25.20
C GLY A 350 -15.61 -32.95 25.48
N GLU A 351 -15.41 -33.27 26.76
CA GLU A 351 -14.48 -34.32 27.16
C GLU A 351 -15.00 -35.71 26.73
N PRO A 352 -14.09 -36.64 26.36
CA PRO A 352 -14.46 -38.01 26.04
C PRO A 352 -15.08 -38.70 27.25
N GLN A 353 -16.20 -39.38 27.04
CA GLN A 353 -16.96 -40.07 28.08
C GLN A 353 -16.86 -41.58 27.88
N ASN A 354 -16.58 -42.34 28.93
CA ASN A 354 -16.69 -43.80 28.87
C ASN A 354 -18.17 -44.19 29.06
N LEU A 355 -18.77 -44.77 28.02
CA LEU A 355 -20.19 -45.10 28.00
C LEU A 355 -20.38 -46.62 28.01
N SER A 356 -21.03 -47.14 29.05
CA SER A 356 -21.33 -48.56 29.18
C SER A 356 -22.36 -49.03 28.14
N ALA A 357 -22.41 -50.35 27.91
CA ALA A 357 -23.17 -50.97 26.83
C ALA A 357 -24.63 -50.50 26.68
N GLY A 358 -25.34 -50.36 27.80
CA GLY A 358 -26.74 -49.93 27.84
C GLY A 358 -26.95 -48.44 28.11
N ALA A 359 -25.90 -47.65 28.27
CA ALA A 359 -26.01 -46.21 28.52
C ALA A 359 -26.12 -45.42 27.21
N ASN A 360 -27.01 -44.42 27.21
CA ASN A 360 -27.31 -43.57 26.06
C ASN A 360 -27.39 -42.07 26.38
N SER A 361 -27.05 -41.67 27.61
CA SER A 361 -26.98 -40.26 28.05
C SER A 361 -25.56 -39.72 27.86
N ILE A 362 -25.37 -38.75 26.96
CA ILE A 362 -24.08 -38.10 26.71
C ILE A 362 -24.17 -36.61 27.09
N ARG A 363 -23.12 -36.05 27.68
CA ARG A 363 -22.97 -34.60 27.88
C ARG A 363 -22.47 -33.91 26.63
N PHE A 364 -23.22 -32.91 26.14
CA PHE A 364 -22.80 -32.02 25.06
C PHE A 364 -22.35 -30.66 25.62
N PRO A 365 -21.41 -29.96 24.97
CA PRO A 365 -21.22 -28.52 25.18
C PRO A 365 -22.49 -27.72 24.88
N ALA A 366 -22.63 -26.53 25.45
CA ALA A 366 -23.71 -25.59 25.13
C ALA A 366 -23.14 -24.21 24.77
N ILE A 367 -23.94 -23.35 24.16
CA ILE A 367 -23.58 -21.95 23.90
C ILE A 367 -24.36 -21.05 24.86
N SER A 368 -23.65 -20.37 25.74
CA SER A 368 -24.19 -19.31 26.57
C SER A 368 -24.20 -17.99 25.80
N GLY A 369 -25.23 -17.17 26.01
CA GLY A 369 -25.36 -15.86 25.38
C GLY A 369 -25.45 -15.95 23.85
N ARG A 370 -24.36 -15.61 23.14
CA ARG A 370 -24.32 -15.55 21.67
C ARG A 370 -23.30 -16.49 21.03
N PHE A 371 -22.09 -16.59 21.60
CA PHE A 371 -20.96 -17.33 21.02
C PHE A 371 -20.08 -18.03 22.08
N ASP A 372 -20.45 -17.94 23.36
CA ASP A 372 -19.60 -18.36 24.47
C ASP A 372 -19.88 -19.83 24.81
N TYR A 373 -18.99 -20.71 24.33
CA TYR A 373 -19.08 -22.14 24.63
C TYR A 373 -18.84 -22.42 26.12
N ILE A 374 -19.80 -23.11 26.74
CA ILE A 374 -19.79 -23.57 28.12
C ILE A 374 -19.93 -25.10 28.17
N GLU A 375 -19.67 -25.68 29.34
CA GLU A 375 -20.16 -27.03 29.64
C GLU A 375 -21.70 -27.03 29.57
N GLY A 376 -22.25 -27.97 28.79
CA GLY A 376 -23.69 -28.12 28.63
C GLY A 376 -24.26 -29.30 29.41
N ALA A 377 -25.52 -29.62 29.11
CA ALA A 377 -26.27 -30.65 29.80
C ALA A 377 -26.06 -32.06 29.22
N ASN A 378 -26.49 -33.07 29.98
CA ASN A 378 -26.67 -34.42 29.48
C ASN A 378 -27.91 -34.47 28.56
N LEU A 379 -27.81 -35.21 27.46
CA LEU A 379 -28.90 -35.52 26.54
C LEU A 379 -28.94 -37.03 26.29
N THR A 380 -30.13 -37.62 26.39
CA THR A 380 -30.39 -39.00 25.97
C THR A 380 -30.45 -39.05 24.44
N VAL A 381 -29.59 -39.85 23.82
CA VAL A 381 -29.51 -40.03 22.37
C VAL A 381 -29.97 -41.43 22.02
N ASP A 382 -31.26 -41.58 21.69
CA ASP A 382 -31.92 -42.88 21.50
C ASP A 382 -31.40 -43.71 20.32
N SER A 383 -30.69 -43.07 19.38
CA SER A 383 -30.05 -43.74 18.23
C SER A 383 -28.73 -44.45 18.57
N LEU A 384 -28.18 -44.28 19.79
CA LEU A 384 -27.01 -45.01 20.26
C LEU A 384 -27.32 -46.50 20.40
N ASN A 385 -26.68 -47.31 19.56
CA ASN A 385 -26.98 -48.73 19.46
C ASN A 385 -26.08 -49.56 20.40
N ALA A 386 -26.70 -50.35 21.28
CA ALA A 386 -26.03 -51.25 22.23
C ALA A 386 -25.35 -52.48 21.58
N THR A 387 -25.40 -52.63 20.25
CA THR A 387 -24.60 -53.63 19.53
C THR A 387 -23.13 -53.23 19.49
N ALA A 388 -22.27 -54.10 20.03
CA ALA A 388 -20.83 -53.97 19.95
C ALA A 388 -20.32 -54.09 18.52
N VAL A 389 -19.34 -53.24 18.16
CA VAL A 389 -18.66 -53.22 16.86
C VAL A 389 -17.19 -52.85 17.03
N GLY A 390 -16.34 -53.43 16.17
CA GLY A 390 -14.90 -53.16 16.11
C GLY A 390 -14.51 -51.94 15.27
N HIS A 391 -15.44 -51.03 14.98
CA HIS A 391 -15.20 -49.83 14.18
C HIS A 391 -15.85 -48.59 14.83
N ILE A 392 -15.38 -47.40 14.45
CA ILE A 392 -15.98 -46.13 14.90
C ILE A 392 -17.41 -45.95 14.35
N ARG A 393 -18.25 -45.19 15.05
CA ARG A 393 -19.57 -44.75 14.56
C ARG A 393 -19.71 -43.23 14.67
N PHE A 394 -20.30 -42.59 13.66
CA PHE A 394 -20.60 -41.16 13.66
C PHE A 394 -22.07 -40.87 13.38
N GLN A 395 -22.66 -39.94 14.13
CA GLN A 395 -24.02 -39.46 13.87
C GLN A 395 -24.22 -37.98 14.21
N TRP A 396 -25.12 -37.34 13.47
CA TRP A 396 -25.65 -36.02 13.78
C TRP A 396 -26.79 -36.13 14.80
N VAL A 397 -26.89 -35.17 15.72
CA VAL A 397 -27.88 -35.16 16.81
C VAL A 397 -28.49 -33.76 16.93
N HIS A 398 -29.81 -33.64 16.81
CA HIS A 398 -30.51 -32.38 17.10
C HIS A 398 -30.49 -32.09 18.59
N LEU A 399 -29.98 -30.91 18.97
CA LEU A 399 -29.94 -30.48 20.36
C LEU A 399 -31.14 -29.56 20.67
N PRO A 400 -31.88 -29.78 21.77
CA PRO A 400 -32.95 -28.87 22.20
C PRO A 400 -32.44 -27.45 22.53
N ASP A 401 -33.34 -26.47 22.55
CA ASP A 401 -33.03 -25.04 22.77
C ASP A 401 -32.25 -24.75 24.07
N GLN A 402 -32.29 -25.66 25.05
CA GLN A 402 -31.48 -25.57 26.28
C GLN A 402 -29.96 -25.56 26.04
N PHE A 403 -29.51 -26.01 24.87
CA PHE A 403 -28.09 -25.96 24.45
C PHE A 403 -27.70 -24.62 23.80
N GLY A 404 -28.63 -23.66 23.71
CA GLY A 404 -28.39 -22.31 23.20
C GLY A 404 -28.45 -22.22 21.68
N THR A 405 -27.63 -21.36 21.08
CA THR A 405 -27.66 -21.05 19.64
C THR A 405 -26.97 -22.10 18.75
N VAL A 406 -26.94 -23.37 19.17
CA VAL A 406 -26.31 -24.47 18.43
C VAL A 406 -27.13 -24.80 17.16
N SER A 407 -26.44 -25.06 16.05
CA SER A 407 -27.05 -25.51 14.80
C SER A 407 -27.30 -27.01 14.78
N ILE A 408 -26.29 -27.79 15.19
CA ILE A 408 -26.36 -29.26 15.24
C ILE A 408 -25.35 -29.80 16.27
N GLY A 409 -25.70 -30.91 16.91
CA GLY A 409 -24.79 -31.75 17.69
C GLY A 409 -24.18 -32.86 16.83
N ALA A 410 -23.01 -33.34 17.21
CA ALA A 410 -22.36 -34.50 16.60
C ALA A 410 -21.88 -35.45 17.67
N VAL A 411 -21.95 -36.76 17.40
CA VAL A 411 -21.45 -37.81 18.29
C VAL A 411 -20.52 -38.72 17.50
N LEU A 412 -19.31 -38.89 18.03
CA LEU A 412 -18.37 -39.95 17.64
C LEU A 412 -18.36 -41.01 18.74
N GLU A 413 -18.60 -42.26 18.37
CA GLU A 413 -18.37 -43.44 19.21
C GLU A 413 -17.11 -44.17 18.72
N SER A 414 -16.23 -44.62 19.63
CA SER A 414 -15.11 -45.50 19.30
C SER A 414 -15.58 -46.91 18.94
N ALA A 415 -14.64 -47.74 18.47
CA ALA A 415 -14.80 -49.19 18.61
C ALA A 415 -15.06 -49.55 20.09
N TRP A 416 -15.77 -50.65 20.31
CA TRP A 416 -16.03 -51.15 21.66
C TRP A 416 -14.78 -51.81 22.25
N ASP A 417 -14.69 -51.86 23.58
CA ASP A 417 -13.65 -52.62 24.27
C ASP A 417 -13.68 -54.12 23.93
N GLU A 418 -12.57 -54.82 24.17
CA GLU A 418 -12.44 -56.27 23.91
C GLU A 418 -13.54 -57.11 24.60
N GLN A 419 -14.09 -56.60 25.70
CA GLN A 419 -15.11 -57.27 26.51
C GLN A 419 -16.54 -56.96 26.05
N SER A 420 -16.73 -56.06 25.07
CA SER A 420 -18.02 -55.55 24.61
C SER A 420 -18.89 -54.94 25.72
N THR A 421 -18.26 -54.29 26.72
CA THR A 421 -18.92 -53.68 27.88
C THR A 421 -18.99 -52.15 27.83
N SER A 422 -18.04 -51.50 27.15
CA SER A 422 -17.92 -50.04 27.13
C SER A 422 -17.27 -49.51 25.84
N ARG A 423 -17.40 -48.20 25.62
CA ARG A 423 -16.82 -47.47 24.47
C ARG A 423 -16.63 -45.99 24.80
N VAL A 424 -15.69 -45.33 24.13
CA VAL A 424 -15.52 -43.88 24.23
C VAL A 424 -16.55 -43.18 23.37
N VAL A 425 -17.16 -42.12 23.92
CA VAL A 425 -18.08 -41.25 23.20
C VAL A 425 -17.66 -39.80 23.35
N VAL A 426 -17.50 -39.11 22.23
CA VAL A 426 -17.22 -37.66 22.18
C VAL A 426 -18.40 -36.96 21.55
N ALA A 427 -18.99 -36.01 22.30
CA ALA A 427 -20.09 -35.18 21.85
C ALA A 427 -19.60 -33.75 21.55
N CYS A 428 -20.04 -33.21 20.42
CA CYS A 428 -19.65 -31.90 19.92
C CYS A 428 -20.86 -31.06 19.56
N SER A 429 -20.73 -29.73 19.65
CA SER A 429 -21.81 -28.78 19.37
C SER A 429 -21.32 -27.71 18.41
N ALA A 430 -21.92 -27.67 17.22
CA ALA A 430 -21.53 -26.78 16.14
C ALA A 430 -22.57 -25.68 15.94
N GLN A 431 -22.13 -24.42 15.90
CA GLN A 431 -22.93 -23.30 15.43
C GLN A 431 -22.43 -22.92 14.04
N ALA A 432 -23.30 -23.09 13.06
CA ALA A 432 -23.04 -22.80 11.65
C ALA A 432 -23.84 -21.57 11.22
N GLY A 433 -23.30 -20.80 10.28
CA GLY A 433 -23.98 -19.60 9.78
C GLY A 433 -23.23 -18.91 8.66
N TRP A 434 -23.60 -17.65 8.45
CA TRP A 434 -23.13 -16.83 7.33
C TRP A 434 -22.35 -15.64 7.85
N VAL A 435 -21.28 -15.24 7.18
CA VAL A 435 -20.47 -14.06 7.54
C VAL A 435 -20.20 -13.18 6.31
N PRO A 436 -20.31 -11.85 6.39
CA PRO A 436 -19.89 -10.93 5.34
C PRO A 436 -18.41 -11.08 5.03
N THR A 437 -18.10 -11.26 3.74
CA THR A 437 -16.74 -11.45 3.24
C THR A 437 -16.54 -10.75 1.92
N SER A 438 -15.32 -10.25 1.71
CA SER A 438 -14.84 -9.92 0.38
C SER A 438 -14.22 -11.20 -0.21
N VAL A 439 -14.87 -11.82 -1.19
CA VAL A 439 -14.38 -13.02 -1.89
C VAL A 439 -13.53 -12.57 -3.07
N TYR A 440 -12.29 -13.05 -3.20
CA TYR A 440 -11.37 -12.61 -4.28
C TYR A 440 -10.37 -13.68 -4.75
N THR A 441 -9.77 -13.48 -5.92
CA THR A 441 -8.52 -14.16 -6.34
C THR A 441 -7.31 -13.42 -5.79
N ASP A 442 -6.37 -14.14 -5.18
CA ASP A 442 -5.12 -13.54 -4.72
C ASP A 442 -4.17 -13.15 -5.87
N GLU A 443 -3.12 -12.41 -5.50
CA GLU A 443 -2.06 -11.83 -6.32
C GLU A 443 -1.46 -12.82 -7.33
N TYR A 444 -1.19 -14.06 -6.91
CA TYR A 444 -0.50 -15.09 -7.70
C TYR A 444 -1.45 -16.12 -8.35
N SER A 445 -2.70 -16.18 -7.89
CA SER A 445 -3.68 -17.21 -8.24
C SER A 445 -4.31 -17.11 -9.64
N PHE A 446 -4.19 -15.99 -10.36
CA PHE A 446 -4.85 -15.90 -11.67
C PHE A 446 -4.12 -16.70 -12.76
N TRP A 447 -2.79 -16.82 -12.67
CA TRP A 447 -1.89 -17.16 -13.79
C TRP A 447 -2.00 -18.59 -14.36
N THR A 448 -2.68 -19.52 -13.70
CA THR A 448 -2.85 -20.92 -14.19
C THR A 448 -4.30 -21.33 -14.42
N GLY A 449 -5.26 -20.45 -14.16
CA GLY A 449 -6.70 -20.69 -14.39
C GLY A 449 -7.36 -21.74 -13.47
N TRP A 450 -6.66 -22.24 -12.44
CA TRP A 450 -7.15 -23.31 -11.56
C TRP A 450 -6.89 -23.12 -10.06
N TYR A 451 -6.38 -21.95 -9.63
CA TYR A 451 -6.19 -21.69 -8.22
C TYR A 451 -7.51 -21.34 -7.49
N PRO A 452 -7.59 -21.58 -6.17
CA PRO A 452 -8.83 -21.48 -5.42
C PRO A 452 -9.21 -20.04 -5.03
N TRP A 453 -10.52 -19.82 -4.85
CA TRP A 453 -11.05 -18.54 -4.36
C TRP A 453 -10.75 -18.32 -2.88
N ASN A 454 -10.33 -17.10 -2.53
CA ASN A 454 -9.95 -16.67 -1.19
C ASN A 454 -10.97 -15.66 -0.62
N ILE A 455 -10.85 -15.33 0.68
CA ILE A 455 -11.72 -14.39 1.39
C ILE A 455 -10.95 -13.48 2.35
N ASP A 456 -11.45 -12.27 2.51
CA ASP A 456 -11.16 -11.39 3.65
C ASP A 456 -12.44 -11.24 4.49
N TYR A 457 -12.29 -11.29 5.82
CA TYR A 457 -13.39 -11.34 6.76
C TYR A 457 -13.00 -10.74 8.12
N GLY A 458 -13.78 -9.75 8.59
CA GLY A 458 -13.53 -9.08 9.87
C GLY A 458 -14.08 -9.81 11.09
N ALA A 459 -15.13 -10.62 10.93
CA ALA A 459 -15.81 -11.32 12.02
C ALA A 459 -15.47 -12.82 12.04
N ARG A 460 -15.17 -13.36 13.22
CA ARG A 460 -14.86 -14.79 13.44
C ARG A 460 -16.05 -15.60 13.96
N THR A 461 -17.25 -15.04 13.84
CA THR A 461 -18.51 -15.62 14.28
C THR A 461 -19.60 -15.38 13.22
N PRO A 462 -20.65 -16.21 13.18
CA PRO A 462 -21.81 -15.94 12.33
C PRO A 462 -22.35 -14.52 12.49
N SER A 463 -22.77 -13.92 11.37
CA SER A 463 -23.33 -12.57 11.37
C SER A 463 -24.66 -12.54 12.10
N TRP A 464 -24.73 -11.67 13.11
CA TRP A 464 -25.90 -11.48 13.93
C TRP A 464 -26.66 -10.23 13.48
N VAL A 465 -27.96 -10.35 13.29
CA VAL A 465 -28.83 -9.22 12.96
C VAL A 465 -29.12 -8.43 14.23
N ILE A 466 -28.58 -7.22 14.34
CA ILE A 466 -28.97 -6.28 15.39
C ILE A 466 -30.39 -5.80 15.10
N ILE A 467 -31.33 -6.12 15.98
CA ILE A 467 -32.72 -5.70 15.82
C ILE A 467 -32.99 -4.39 16.59
N PRO A 468 -33.67 -3.41 15.98
CA PRO A 468 -34.19 -2.23 16.68
C PRO A 468 -35.16 -2.59 17.82
N GLU A 469 -35.13 -1.81 18.89
CA GLU A 469 -35.96 -2.04 20.07
C GLU A 469 -37.47 -2.17 19.72
N GLY A 470 -38.08 -3.30 20.09
CA GLY A 470 -39.52 -3.57 19.87
C GLY A 470 -39.89 -4.50 18.70
N GLN A 471 -38.94 -5.02 17.92
CA GLN A 471 -39.21 -6.06 16.91
C GLN A 471 -38.90 -7.49 17.42
N PRO A 472 -39.61 -8.53 16.93
CA PRO A 472 -39.39 -9.92 17.35
C PRO A 472 -38.01 -10.43 16.91
N GLN A 473 -37.34 -11.17 17.80
CA GLN A 473 -36.01 -11.75 17.57
C GLN A 473 -36.04 -12.73 16.38
N PRO A 474 -34.98 -12.83 15.53
CA PRO A 474 -35.02 -13.78 14.43
C PRO A 474 -34.93 -15.16 15.03
N ALA A 475 -35.78 -16.10 14.60
CA ALA A 475 -35.94 -17.41 15.22
C ALA A 475 -34.63 -18.22 15.37
N THR A 476 -33.58 -17.87 14.61
CA THR A 476 -32.30 -18.58 14.58
C THR A 476 -31.13 -17.84 15.25
N ASN A 477 -31.28 -16.58 15.65
CA ASN A 477 -30.18 -15.77 16.23
C ASN A 477 -28.87 -15.75 15.39
N GLY A 478 -28.96 -15.90 14.06
CA GLY A 478 -27.80 -15.95 13.16
C GLY A 478 -27.21 -17.36 12.96
N ARG A 479 -27.73 -18.38 13.65
CA ARG A 479 -27.45 -19.79 13.35
C ARG A 479 -28.23 -20.24 12.11
N VAL A 480 -27.76 -21.30 11.46
CA VAL A 480 -28.49 -22.05 10.43
C VAL A 480 -29.09 -23.30 11.05
N ALA A 481 -30.36 -23.58 10.78
CA ALA A 481 -30.99 -24.85 11.10
C ALA A 481 -30.78 -25.87 9.95
N PHE A 482 -30.47 -27.11 10.33
CA PHE A 482 -30.29 -28.23 9.41
C PHE A 482 -31.44 -29.24 9.60
N ASN A 483 -31.79 -29.96 8.54
CA ASN A 483 -32.74 -31.08 8.61
C ASN A 483 -32.08 -32.40 8.21
N ASP A 484 -32.71 -33.51 8.59
CA ASP A 484 -32.16 -34.86 8.41
C ASP A 484 -31.85 -35.18 6.96
N ASP A 485 -32.72 -34.78 6.04
CA ASP A 485 -32.52 -34.99 4.60
C ASP A 485 -31.25 -34.31 4.07
N TRP A 486 -30.90 -33.12 4.55
CA TRP A 486 -29.65 -32.44 4.17
C TRP A 486 -28.45 -33.05 4.88
N LEU A 487 -28.58 -33.42 6.16
CA LEU A 487 -27.53 -34.08 6.94
C LEU A 487 -27.16 -35.46 6.36
N ASN A 488 -28.15 -36.20 5.82
CA ASN A 488 -27.95 -37.47 5.11
C ASN A 488 -27.22 -37.27 3.76
N MET A 489 -27.47 -36.15 3.06
CA MET A 489 -26.69 -35.80 1.87
C MET A 489 -25.30 -35.27 2.21
N LEU A 490 -25.09 -34.68 3.39
CA LEU A 490 -23.76 -34.28 3.88
C LEU A 490 -22.94 -35.49 4.34
N ASN A 491 -23.59 -36.52 4.89
CA ASN A 491 -22.93 -37.73 5.38
C ASN A 491 -23.48 -39.04 4.76
N PRO A 492 -23.38 -39.23 3.43
CA PRO A 492 -23.78 -40.47 2.78
C PRO A 492 -22.81 -41.62 3.10
N VAL A 493 -23.17 -42.85 2.74
CA VAL A 493 -22.24 -43.99 2.71
C VAL A 493 -21.12 -43.71 1.68
N ALA A 494 -19.87 -43.87 2.09
CA ALA A 494 -18.70 -43.74 1.23
C ALA A 494 -18.46 -45.04 0.43
N ASN A 495 -18.08 -44.90 -0.84
CA ASN A 495 -17.73 -46.04 -1.71
C ASN A 495 -16.26 -46.48 -1.48
N ASP A 496 -15.86 -46.62 -0.22
CA ASP A 496 -14.47 -46.87 0.21
C ASP A 496 -14.29 -48.34 0.67
N SER A 497 -14.90 -49.29 -0.02
CA SER A 497 -14.83 -50.72 0.35
C SER A 497 -13.44 -51.30 0.10
N ASP A 498 -12.68 -51.56 1.18
CA ASP A 498 -11.46 -52.37 1.14
C ASP A 498 -11.83 -53.86 0.95
N PRO A 499 -11.40 -54.54 -0.13
CA PRO A 499 -11.73 -55.94 -0.37
C PRO A 499 -11.19 -56.94 0.67
N GLY A 500 -10.32 -56.51 1.60
CA GLY A 500 -9.68 -57.38 2.60
C GLY A 500 -10.22 -57.28 4.03
N ALA A 501 -11.15 -56.37 4.32
CA ALA A 501 -11.64 -56.09 5.68
C ALA A 501 -13.03 -56.71 5.96
N GLU A 502 -13.44 -56.71 7.24
CA GLU A 502 -14.85 -56.93 7.66
C GLU A 502 -15.80 -56.01 6.86
N PRO A 503 -17.07 -56.41 6.61
CA PRO A 503 -18.04 -55.64 5.82
C PRO A 503 -18.53 -54.38 6.55
N TRP A 504 -17.64 -53.40 6.70
CA TRP A 504 -17.92 -52.05 7.17
C TRP A 504 -18.16 -51.14 5.97
N ASN A 505 -19.33 -50.49 5.95
CA ASN A 505 -19.69 -49.47 4.96
C ASN A 505 -19.66 -48.09 5.65
N PRO A 506 -18.48 -47.45 5.80
CA PRO A 506 -18.38 -46.17 6.50
C PRO A 506 -19.19 -45.09 5.79
N SER A 507 -19.80 -44.21 6.56
CA SER A 507 -20.22 -42.89 6.08
C SER A 507 -19.02 -42.01 5.74
N THR A 508 -19.21 -40.95 4.97
CA THR A 508 -18.12 -40.04 4.58
C THR A 508 -17.37 -39.44 5.77
N MET A 509 -18.07 -39.14 6.87
CA MET A 509 -17.43 -38.63 8.09
C MET A 509 -16.58 -39.71 8.75
N GLU A 510 -17.09 -40.94 8.87
CA GLU A 510 -16.33 -42.07 9.41
C GLU A 510 -15.09 -42.36 8.56
N SER A 511 -15.18 -42.28 7.22
CA SER A 511 -14.01 -42.44 6.35
C SER A 511 -13.00 -41.30 6.50
N ILE A 512 -13.42 -40.03 6.68
CA ILE A 512 -12.48 -38.92 6.96
C ILE A 512 -11.80 -39.12 8.32
N ILE A 513 -12.56 -39.44 9.37
CA ILE A 513 -12.04 -39.66 10.73
C ILE A 513 -11.06 -40.85 10.74
N SER A 514 -11.42 -41.95 10.09
CA SER A 514 -10.55 -43.12 9.93
C SER A 514 -9.27 -42.77 9.17
N ALA A 515 -9.39 -42.10 8.02
CA ALA A 515 -8.23 -41.74 7.20
C ALA A 515 -7.24 -40.77 7.90
N SER A 516 -7.70 -40.01 8.91
CA SER A 516 -6.84 -39.13 9.74
C SER A 516 -6.00 -39.87 10.80
N GLY A 517 -6.13 -41.20 10.89
CA GLY A 517 -5.50 -42.02 11.95
C GLY A 517 -6.15 -41.89 13.33
N LEU A 518 -7.13 -40.98 13.50
CA LEU A 518 -7.84 -40.81 14.78
C LEU A 518 -8.61 -42.07 15.19
N ALA A 519 -9.06 -42.90 14.24
CA ALA A 519 -9.71 -44.17 14.55
C ALA A 519 -8.73 -45.26 15.05
N ASP A 520 -7.51 -45.29 14.50
CA ASP A 520 -6.49 -46.30 14.86
C ASP A 520 -5.95 -46.06 16.28
N ASP A 521 -5.80 -44.80 16.67
CA ASP A 521 -5.48 -44.38 18.04
C ASP A 521 -6.54 -44.83 19.07
N LEU A 522 -7.79 -45.07 18.63
CA LEU A 522 -8.91 -45.53 19.47
C LEU A 522 -9.09 -47.04 19.48
N SER A 523 -8.44 -47.78 18.57
CA SER A 523 -8.52 -49.25 18.46
C SER A 523 -7.25 -49.97 18.93
N SER A 524 -6.13 -49.26 19.09
CA SER A 524 -4.80 -49.85 19.27
C SER A 524 -4.32 -50.06 20.72
N GLN A 525 -5.16 -49.83 21.74
CA GLN A 525 -4.76 -50.01 23.14
C GLN A 525 -5.23 -51.36 23.72
N THR A 526 -4.27 -52.17 24.16
CA THR A 526 -4.48 -53.44 24.88
C THR A 526 -4.73 -53.23 26.38
N PRO A 527 -5.39 -54.18 27.08
CA PRO A 527 -6.06 -53.88 28.35
C PRO A 527 -5.14 -53.79 29.57
N ALA A 528 -5.16 -52.65 30.25
CA ALA A 528 -4.63 -52.49 31.61
C ALA A 528 -5.40 -51.40 32.42
N GLU A 529 -6.28 -51.85 33.31
CA GLU A 529 -6.83 -51.16 34.50
C GLU A 529 -7.62 -49.83 34.34
N SER A 530 -7.47 -49.07 33.26
CA SER A 530 -8.12 -47.78 33.01
C SER A 530 -9.00 -47.79 31.76
N SER A 531 -9.99 -46.89 31.70
CA SER A 531 -10.90 -46.84 30.54
C SER A 531 -10.30 -46.05 29.36
N LEU A 532 -10.65 -46.41 28.12
CA LEU A 532 -10.16 -45.69 26.92
C LEU A 532 -10.42 -44.17 26.96
N ALA A 533 -11.53 -43.73 27.56
CA ALA A 533 -11.84 -42.32 27.72
C ALA A 533 -10.95 -41.65 28.78
N GLU A 534 -10.67 -42.37 29.88
CA GLU A 534 -9.73 -41.96 30.91
C GLU A 534 -8.30 -41.86 30.37
N THR A 535 -7.85 -42.79 29.51
CA THR A 535 -6.56 -42.64 28.80
C THR A 535 -6.56 -41.41 27.90
N TRP A 536 -7.65 -41.17 27.14
CA TRP A 536 -7.77 -39.96 26.31
C TRP A 536 -7.68 -38.69 27.16
N VAL A 537 -8.36 -38.59 28.31
CA VAL A 537 -8.23 -37.43 29.22
C VAL A 537 -6.82 -37.32 29.82
N ASN A 538 -6.25 -38.43 30.30
CA ASN A 538 -4.97 -38.46 31.01
C ASN A 538 -3.75 -38.22 30.10
N ASP A 539 -3.90 -38.43 28.79
CA ASP A 539 -2.92 -38.04 27.75
C ASP A 539 -2.69 -36.51 27.64
N GLY A 540 -3.42 -35.71 28.43
CA GLY A 540 -3.15 -34.29 28.64
C GLY A 540 -3.21 -33.48 27.34
N GLN A 541 -2.09 -32.89 26.91
CA GLN A 541 -2.06 -32.13 25.65
C GLN A 541 -2.36 -32.99 24.42
N LEU A 542 -1.97 -34.28 24.40
CA LEU A 542 -2.26 -35.17 23.28
C LEU A 542 -3.76 -35.50 23.20
N GLY A 543 -4.38 -35.75 24.36
CA GLY A 543 -5.82 -35.92 24.51
C GLY A 543 -6.62 -34.72 24.01
N ILE A 544 -6.24 -33.51 24.45
CA ILE A 544 -6.83 -32.27 23.96
C ILE A 544 -6.64 -32.14 22.45
N SER A 545 -5.45 -32.42 21.91
CA SER A 545 -5.20 -32.35 20.47
C SER A 545 -6.04 -33.32 19.64
N ARG A 546 -6.30 -34.55 20.11
CA ARG A 546 -7.26 -35.47 19.44
C ARG A 546 -8.67 -34.88 19.39
N THR A 547 -9.12 -34.29 20.49
CA THR A 547 -10.43 -33.59 20.54
C THR A 547 -10.47 -32.39 19.58
N VAL A 548 -9.38 -31.63 19.46
CA VAL A 548 -9.29 -30.48 18.53
C VAL A 548 -9.16 -30.91 17.07
N LEU A 549 -8.54 -32.06 16.78
CA LEU A 549 -8.55 -32.66 15.44
C LEU A 549 -9.98 -33.04 15.04
N LEU A 550 -10.75 -33.68 15.93
CA LEU A 550 -12.16 -34.02 15.69
C LEU A 550 -13.02 -32.76 15.46
N GLU A 551 -12.86 -31.72 16.30
CA GLU A 551 -13.48 -30.41 16.09
C GLU A 551 -13.17 -29.88 14.68
N SER A 552 -11.92 -29.96 14.26
CA SER A 552 -11.48 -29.45 12.96
C SER A 552 -12.10 -30.25 11.80
N ILE A 553 -12.06 -31.58 11.86
CA ILE A 553 -12.68 -32.46 10.85
C ILE A 553 -14.17 -32.15 10.68
N ILE A 554 -14.93 -32.12 11.77
CA ILE A 554 -16.38 -31.86 11.73
C ILE A 554 -16.66 -30.44 11.20
N SER A 555 -15.90 -29.44 11.65
CA SER A 555 -16.04 -28.05 11.20
C SER A 555 -15.76 -27.90 9.69
N SER A 556 -14.76 -28.59 9.15
CA SER A 556 -14.47 -28.55 7.70
C SER A 556 -15.62 -29.10 6.87
N VAL A 557 -16.21 -30.22 7.29
CA VAL A 557 -17.34 -30.87 6.59
C VAL A 557 -18.60 -29.99 6.63
N ILE A 558 -18.98 -29.48 7.81
CA ILE A 558 -20.16 -28.58 7.92
C ILE A 558 -19.95 -27.31 7.09
N THR A 559 -18.76 -26.70 7.14
CA THR A 559 -18.49 -25.44 6.44
C THR A 559 -18.50 -25.60 4.92
N ASP A 560 -17.93 -26.69 4.37
CA ASP A 560 -17.99 -26.93 2.93
C ASP A 560 -19.41 -27.29 2.45
N GLY A 561 -20.12 -28.15 3.18
CA GLY A 561 -21.50 -28.49 2.86
C GLY A 561 -22.41 -27.26 2.88
N LEU A 562 -22.30 -26.44 3.92
CA LEU A 562 -23.06 -25.20 4.04
C LEU A 562 -22.76 -24.26 2.87
N ALA A 563 -21.48 -24.06 2.51
CA ALA A 563 -21.07 -23.20 1.41
C ALA A 563 -21.54 -23.66 0.01
N ARG A 564 -22.04 -24.89 -0.15
CA ARG A 564 -22.59 -25.42 -1.42
C ARG A 564 -24.11 -25.23 -1.53
N THR A 565 -24.80 -24.86 -0.45
CA THR A 565 -26.25 -24.60 -0.40
C THR A 565 -26.71 -23.72 -1.57
N GLY A 566 -27.86 -24.05 -2.18
CA GLY A 566 -28.40 -23.30 -3.33
C GLY A 566 -27.56 -23.33 -4.63
N THR A 567 -26.32 -23.82 -4.64
CA THR A 567 -25.39 -23.60 -5.76
C THR A 567 -25.81 -24.28 -7.06
N TYR A 568 -26.60 -25.36 -7.01
CA TYR A 568 -27.23 -25.96 -8.19
C TYR A 568 -28.00 -24.95 -9.06
N ARG A 569 -28.55 -23.88 -8.46
CA ARG A 569 -29.28 -22.80 -9.14
C ARG A 569 -28.41 -21.94 -10.07
N VAL A 570 -27.08 -22.02 -9.96
CA VAL A 570 -26.14 -21.37 -10.90
C VAL A 570 -26.16 -22.05 -12.27
N PHE A 571 -26.68 -23.28 -12.36
CA PHE A 571 -26.74 -24.07 -13.58
C PHE A 571 -28.19 -24.28 -14.06
N ASP A 572 -28.39 -24.40 -15.36
CA ASP A 572 -29.66 -24.90 -15.90
C ASP A 572 -29.70 -26.43 -15.82
N ALA A 573 -30.05 -26.93 -14.64
CA ALA A 573 -30.15 -28.35 -14.31
C ALA A 573 -31.25 -29.11 -15.10
N THR A 574 -32.00 -28.44 -15.99
CA THR A 574 -32.95 -29.13 -16.90
C THR A 574 -32.26 -29.76 -18.11
N THR A 575 -30.99 -29.43 -18.35
CA THR A 575 -30.24 -29.86 -19.54
C THR A 575 -29.66 -31.27 -19.42
N LYS A 576 -29.87 -32.09 -20.45
CA LYS A 576 -29.27 -33.43 -20.57
C LYS A 576 -27.79 -33.29 -20.96
N GLY A 577 -26.87 -33.74 -20.12
CA GLY A 577 -25.43 -33.69 -20.39
C GLY A 577 -24.58 -34.13 -19.20
N SER A 578 -23.26 -34.05 -19.34
CA SER A 578 -22.34 -34.23 -18.21
C SER A 578 -22.47 -33.07 -17.22
N PRO A 579 -22.40 -33.29 -15.89
CA PRO A 579 -22.38 -32.21 -14.90
C PRO A 579 -21.27 -31.16 -15.11
N SER A 580 -20.17 -31.55 -15.76
CA SER A 580 -19.07 -30.64 -16.14
C SER A 580 -19.42 -29.68 -17.28
N GLU A 581 -20.54 -29.89 -17.98
CA GLU A 581 -20.95 -29.17 -19.18
C GLU A 581 -22.25 -28.37 -19.00
N TRP A 582 -22.83 -28.36 -17.79
CA TRP A 582 -24.07 -27.65 -17.51
C TRP A 582 -23.94 -26.14 -17.82
N PRO A 583 -24.85 -25.55 -18.60
CA PRO A 583 -24.81 -24.14 -18.91
C PRO A 583 -25.21 -23.30 -17.69
N PHE A 584 -24.62 -22.11 -17.61
CA PHE A 584 -24.84 -21.18 -16.50
C PHE A 584 -26.21 -20.50 -16.64
N SER A 585 -27.01 -20.55 -15.58
CA SER A 585 -28.27 -19.81 -15.46
C SER A 585 -28.01 -18.30 -15.36
N LEU A 586 -28.87 -17.50 -15.98
CA LEU A 586 -28.80 -16.02 -16.02
C LEU A 586 -27.47 -15.41 -16.51
N PHE A 587 -26.63 -16.19 -17.21
CA PHE A 587 -25.36 -15.72 -17.77
C PHE A 587 -25.51 -15.36 -19.26
N ASP A 588 -25.99 -14.15 -19.53
CA ASP A 588 -26.28 -13.65 -20.88
C ASP A 588 -25.48 -12.37 -21.21
N PRO A 589 -24.30 -12.48 -21.83
CA PRO A 589 -23.46 -11.34 -22.23
C PRO A 589 -24.13 -10.43 -23.26
N LEU A 590 -24.07 -9.11 -23.04
CA LEU A 590 -24.49 -8.12 -24.03
C LEU A 590 -23.55 -8.09 -25.25
N PRO A 591 -24.02 -7.64 -26.44
CA PRO A 591 -23.21 -7.67 -27.67
C PRO A 591 -21.89 -6.88 -27.61
N ASP A 592 -21.80 -5.91 -26.70
CA ASP A 592 -20.65 -5.05 -26.42
C ASP A 592 -20.01 -5.35 -25.04
N PHE A 593 -20.15 -6.58 -24.54
CA PHE A 593 -19.63 -7.08 -23.26
C PHE A 593 -18.20 -6.60 -22.97
N ASP A 594 -17.27 -6.81 -23.91
CA ASP A 594 -15.84 -6.51 -23.71
C ASP A 594 -15.58 -5.03 -23.43
N LYS A 595 -16.37 -4.13 -24.03
CA LYS A 595 -16.28 -2.68 -23.77
C LYS A 595 -16.89 -2.32 -22.43
N ARG A 596 -18.04 -2.92 -22.10
CA ARG A 596 -18.78 -2.65 -20.86
C ARG A 596 -18.00 -3.08 -19.64
N ILE A 597 -17.48 -4.31 -19.63
CA ILE A 597 -16.81 -4.89 -18.47
C ILE A 597 -15.54 -4.11 -18.11
N ILE A 598 -14.76 -3.65 -19.10
CA ILE A 598 -13.57 -2.81 -18.88
C ILE A 598 -13.95 -1.40 -18.43
N ALA A 599 -15.07 -0.85 -18.92
CA ALA A 599 -15.59 0.46 -18.53
C ALA A 599 -16.40 0.45 -17.20
N GLU A 600 -16.35 -0.63 -16.42
CA GLU A 600 -17.10 -0.83 -15.17
C GLU A 600 -18.65 -0.74 -15.32
N HIS A 601 -19.15 -0.95 -16.55
CA HIS A 601 -20.57 -0.94 -16.88
C HIS A 601 -21.17 -2.36 -16.84
N ASP A 602 -22.48 -2.44 -16.60
CA ASP A 602 -23.20 -3.72 -16.57
C ASP A 602 -23.13 -4.40 -17.94
N ALA A 603 -22.41 -5.52 -18.00
CA ALA A 603 -22.06 -6.25 -19.21
C ALA A 603 -22.97 -7.46 -19.46
N LEU A 604 -23.74 -7.89 -18.47
CA LEU A 604 -24.72 -8.97 -18.55
C LEU A 604 -26.14 -8.40 -18.65
N ARG A 605 -27.01 -9.06 -19.43
CA ARG A 605 -28.42 -8.69 -19.55
C ARG A 605 -29.12 -8.82 -18.17
N PRO A 606 -29.81 -7.79 -17.67
CA PRO A 606 -30.54 -7.89 -16.41
C PRO A 606 -31.72 -8.86 -16.54
N PRO A 607 -32.05 -9.62 -15.49
CA PRO A 607 -33.21 -10.50 -15.48
C PRO A 607 -34.52 -9.69 -15.41
N PRO A 608 -35.68 -10.29 -15.76
CA PRO A 608 -36.97 -9.60 -15.68
C PRO A 608 -37.32 -9.13 -14.26
N PRO A 609 -38.01 -7.97 -14.08
CA PRO A 609 -38.28 -7.41 -12.75
C PRO A 609 -39.00 -8.34 -11.77
N ASP A 610 -39.87 -9.21 -12.29
CA ASP A 610 -40.70 -10.12 -11.50
C ASP A 610 -39.98 -11.43 -11.11
N SER A 611 -38.70 -11.58 -11.47
CA SER A 611 -37.92 -12.79 -11.18
C SER A 611 -37.17 -12.68 -9.84
N SER A 612 -37.30 -13.71 -9.01
CA SER A 612 -36.61 -13.81 -7.72
C SER A 612 -35.11 -14.05 -7.93
N THR A 613 -34.35 -12.97 -8.03
CA THR A 613 -32.90 -13.01 -8.30
C THR A 613 -32.09 -12.24 -7.27
N THR A 614 -30.84 -12.66 -7.09
CA THR A 614 -29.86 -11.97 -6.23
C THR A 614 -28.81 -11.31 -7.10
N THR A 615 -28.69 -10.00 -7.00
CA THR A 615 -27.69 -9.21 -7.75
C THR A 615 -26.43 -9.01 -6.91
N LEU A 616 -25.27 -9.25 -7.51
CA LEU A 616 -23.95 -9.00 -6.92
C LEU A 616 -23.10 -8.18 -7.91
N ARG A 617 -22.20 -7.34 -7.41
CA ARG A 617 -21.29 -6.53 -8.25
C ARG A 617 -19.85 -6.99 -8.08
N VAL A 618 -19.28 -7.55 -9.14
CA VAL A 618 -17.87 -7.91 -9.20
C VAL A 618 -17.02 -6.73 -9.65
N LYS A 619 -15.86 -6.56 -9.02
CA LYS A 619 -14.83 -5.57 -9.38
C LYS A 619 -13.58 -6.29 -9.86
N MET A 620 -12.84 -5.69 -10.78
CA MET A 620 -11.57 -6.20 -11.29
C MET A 620 -10.48 -5.14 -11.19
N GLU A 621 -9.37 -5.55 -10.60
CA GLU A 621 -8.18 -4.75 -10.36
C GLU A 621 -6.98 -5.46 -10.97
N ILE A 622 -6.07 -4.68 -11.56
CA ILE A 622 -4.74 -5.14 -11.99
C ILE A 622 -3.67 -4.28 -11.32
N THR A 623 -2.47 -4.81 -11.16
CA THR A 623 -1.29 -4.06 -10.72
C THR A 623 -0.28 -3.92 -11.85
N GLY A 624 0.58 -2.91 -11.73
CA GLY A 624 1.59 -2.55 -12.73
C GLY A 624 1.84 -1.04 -12.71
N PHE A 625 2.79 -0.57 -13.52
CA PHE A 625 3.12 0.86 -13.56
C PHE A 625 2.03 1.64 -14.27
N ALA A 626 1.60 2.72 -13.62
CA ALA A 626 0.61 3.64 -14.17
C ALA A 626 0.92 5.09 -13.78
N LEU A 627 0.50 6.02 -14.63
CA LEU A 627 0.34 7.44 -14.29
C LEU A 627 -1.11 7.63 -13.85
N LYS A 628 -1.36 7.89 -12.57
CA LYS A 628 -2.72 8.04 -12.01
C LYS A 628 -2.70 9.09 -10.90
N LYS A 629 -3.85 9.75 -10.68
CA LYS A 629 -4.03 10.71 -9.59
C LYS A 629 -3.88 10.03 -8.22
N SER A 630 -2.73 10.23 -7.59
CA SER A 630 -2.49 9.97 -6.16
C SER A 630 -2.61 11.27 -5.35
N LEU A 631 -2.57 11.18 -4.01
CA LEU A 631 -2.53 12.39 -3.15
C LEU A 631 -1.28 13.23 -3.41
N ALA A 632 -0.11 12.58 -3.51
CA ALA A 632 1.14 13.25 -3.87
C ALA A 632 1.05 13.90 -5.25
N GLY A 633 0.51 13.18 -6.24
CA GLY A 633 0.24 13.73 -7.57
C GLY A 633 -0.67 14.96 -7.54
N ALA A 634 -1.75 14.95 -6.75
CA ALA A 634 -2.63 16.10 -6.61
C ALA A 634 -1.93 17.34 -6.03
N LEU A 635 -1.03 17.17 -5.05
CA LEU A 635 -0.20 18.26 -4.52
C LEU A 635 0.80 18.77 -5.58
N SER A 636 1.44 17.87 -6.32
CA SER A 636 2.34 18.22 -7.43
C SER A 636 1.62 18.97 -8.57
N MET A 637 0.37 18.63 -8.87
CA MET A 637 -0.46 19.33 -9.85
C MET A 637 -0.66 20.81 -9.45
N VAL A 638 -0.86 21.10 -8.17
CA VAL A 638 -1.03 22.48 -7.67
C VAL A 638 0.22 23.32 -7.94
N VAL A 639 1.42 22.75 -7.77
CA VAL A 639 2.69 23.45 -8.04
C VAL A 639 2.83 23.80 -9.53
N LEU A 640 2.52 22.86 -10.43
CA LEU A 640 2.56 23.11 -11.88
C LEU A 640 1.48 24.11 -12.32
N LEU A 641 0.27 24.03 -11.76
CA LEU A 641 -0.81 24.99 -12.02
C LEU A 641 -0.44 26.40 -11.53
N ALA A 642 0.20 26.53 -10.36
CA ALA A 642 0.67 27.82 -9.86
C ALA A 642 1.75 28.43 -10.77
N HIS A 643 2.67 27.61 -11.29
CA HIS A 643 3.64 28.05 -12.31
C HIS A 643 2.95 28.56 -13.58
N ILE A 644 2.01 27.77 -14.14
CA ILE A 644 1.25 28.15 -15.34
C ILE A 644 0.52 29.48 -15.13
N VAL A 645 -0.15 29.67 -13.99
CA VAL A 645 -0.88 30.91 -13.67
C VAL A 645 0.07 32.12 -13.61
N LEU A 646 1.21 32.01 -12.93
CA LEU A 646 2.21 33.08 -12.88
C LEU A 646 2.78 33.41 -14.26
N ALA A 647 3.12 32.37 -15.03
CA ALA A 647 3.72 32.54 -16.35
C ALA A 647 2.72 33.15 -17.35
N ILE A 648 1.46 32.70 -17.38
CA ILE A 648 0.39 33.32 -18.19
C ILE A 648 0.12 34.76 -17.75
N GLY A 649 0.06 35.03 -16.43
CA GLY A 649 -0.10 36.38 -15.90
C GLY A 649 1.04 37.32 -16.32
N HIS A 650 2.28 36.83 -16.29
CA HIS A 650 3.45 37.58 -16.77
C HIS A 650 3.41 37.84 -18.27
N ILE A 651 3.05 36.85 -19.09
CA ILE A 651 2.86 37.01 -20.55
C ILE A 651 1.81 38.10 -20.82
N ALA A 652 0.64 38.02 -20.16
CA ALA A 652 -0.42 39.00 -20.30
C ALA A 652 0.03 40.42 -19.91
N PHE A 653 0.79 40.56 -18.81
CA PHE A 653 1.34 41.84 -18.37
C PHE A 653 2.34 42.44 -19.38
N VAL A 654 3.31 41.63 -19.86
CA VAL A 654 4.31 42.03 -20.85
C VAL A 654 3.65 42.46 -22.17
N MET A 655 2.68 41.67 -22.64
CA MET A 655 1.95 41.95 -23.89
C MET A 655 1.03 43.18 -23.79
N ALA A 656 0.44 43.44 -22.62
CA ALA A 656 -0.35 44.64 -22.37
C ALA A 656 0.53 45.91 -22.30
N LYS A 657 1.71 45.85 -21.67
CA LYS A 657 2.63 46.99 -21.55
C LYS A 657 3.46 47.25 -22.81
N ARG A 658 3.72 46.23 -23.64
CA ARG A 658 4.52 46.29 -24.88
C ARG A 658 5.92 46.88 -24.72
N GLN A 659 6.44 46.87 -23.49
CA GLN A 659 7.77 47.35 -23.13
C GLN A 659 8.63 46.15 -22.72
N SER A 660 9.83 46.05 -23.27
CA SER A 660 10.84 45.07 -22.84
C SER A 660 12.19 45.76 -22.67
N SER A 661 12.99 45.20 -21.77
CA SER A 661 14.36 45.61 -21.48
C SER A 661 15.25 44.37 -21.58
N ASP A 662 16.49 44.55 -22.03
CA ASP A 662 17.53 43.51 -22.08
C ASP A 662 18.75 43.92 -21.24
N SER A 663 18.56 44.83 -20.27
CA SER A 663 19.61 45.40 -19.42
C SER A 663 19.59 44.83 -18.00
N TRP A 664 20.78 44.53 -17.49
CA TRP A 664 21.07 44.03 -16.14
C TRP A 664 20.48 42.66 -15.84
N ASP A 665 20.51 41.77 -16.85
CA ASP A 665 20.12 40.37 -16.71
C ASP A 665 21.27 39.47 -16.20
N SER A 666 22.48 40.03 -16.02
CA SER A 666 23.64 39.32 -15.44
C SER A 666 24.31 40.08 -14.29
N ILE A 667 25.04 39.34 -13.45
CA ILE A 667 25.88 39.91 -12.39
C ILE A 667 26.96 40.83 -12.99
N SER A 668 27.56 40.47 -14.13
CA SER A 668 28.56 41.30 -14.80
C SER A 668 28.01 42.64 -15.30
N GLU A 669 26.77 42.68 -15.81
CA GLU A 669 26.10 43.93 -16.19
C GLU A 669 25.76 44.79 -14.97
N LEU A 670 25.37 44.18 -13.84
CA LEU A 670 25.14 44.90 -12.58
C LEU A 670 26.44 45.45 -11.97
N VAL A 671 27.54 44.71 -12.03
CA VAL A 671 28.87 45.18 -11.60
C VAL A 671 29.37 46.29 -12.51
N ALA A 672 29.20 46.16 -13.83
CA ALA A 672 29.55 47.21 -14.79
C ALA A 672 28.73 48.49 -14.54
N LEU A 673 27.42 48.36 -14.28
CA LEU A 673 26.58 49.50 -13.86
C LEU A 673 27.12 50.13 -12.58
N ALA A 674 27.39 49.34 -11.54
CA ALA A 674 27.86 49.84 -10.25
C ALA A 674 29.23 50.56 -10.34
N GLN A 675 30.17 50.04 -11.14
CA GLN A 675 31.47 50.68 -11.38
C GLN A 675 31.37 51.97 -12.20
N ASN A 676 30.38 52.05 -13.10
CA ASN A 676 30.09 53.29 -13.84
C ASN A 676 29.15 54.24 -13.08
N SER A 677 28.76 53.92 -11.85
CA SER A 677 27.90 54.77 -11.01
C SER A 677 28.72 55.55 -9.98
N ARG A 678 28.22 56.74 -9.60
CA ARG A 678 28.84 57.53 -8.52
C ARG A 678 28.91 56.77 -7.18
N PRO A 679 30.00 56.88 -6.40
CA PRO A 679 30.14 56.15 -5.14
C PRO A 679 29.11 56.54 -4.07
N ALA A 680 28.56 55.56 -3.37
CA ALA A 680 27.55 55.73 -2.33
C ALA A 680 28.17 55.82 -0.92
N TYR A 681 29.13 56.72 -0.71
CA TYR A 681 29.98 56.79 0.51
C TYR A 681 29.22 56.77 1.85
N VAL A 682 28.02 57.35 1.92
CA VAL A 682 27.21 57.40 3.15
C VAL A 682 26.32 56.17 3.30
N ALA A 683 25.65 55.73 2.22
CA ALA A 683 24.69 54.62 2.29
C ALA A 683 25.38 53.24 2.40
N LEU A 684 26.58 53.11 1.81
CA LEU A 684 27.40 51.90 1.76
C LEU A 684 28.78 52.12 2.42
N ALA A 685 28.84 52.93 3.49
CA ALA A 685 30.05 53.09 4.28
C ALA A 685 30.56 51.73 4.80
N ASN A 686 31.88 51.54 4.79
CA ASN A 686 32.57 50.38 5.37
C ASN A 686 32.18 48.99 4.80
N THR A 687 31.60 48.91 3.60
CA THR A 687 31.20 47.62 2.97
C THR A 687 32.26 46.96 2.10
N ALA A 688 33.45 47.56 1.94
CA ALA A 688 34.47 47.13 0.98
C ALA A 688 35.02 45.72 1.25
N ALA A 689 35.05 45.28 2.51
CA ALA A 689 35.46 43.94 2.94
C ALA A 689 34.27 42.98 3.18
N GLY A 690 33.06 43.35 2.75
CA GLY A 690 31.82 42.60 2.99
C GLY A 690 30.82 43.34 3.88
N ILE A 691 29.62 42.76 4.05
CA ILE A 691 28.50 43.41 4.76
C ILE A 691 28.08 42.57 5.97
N ARG A 692 28.39 43.04 7.19
CA ARG A 692 27.98 42.37 8.44
C ARG A 692 26.60 42.79 8.95
N GLN A 693 26.19 44.03 8.71
CA GLN A 693 24.96 44.61 9.27
C GLN A 693 23.74 44.39 8.36
N GLN A 694 22.65 43.88 8.93
CA GLN A 694 21.38 43.67 8.20
C GLN A 694 20.75 44.97 7.68
N ARG A 695 20.92 46.09 8.40
CA ARG A 695 20.39 47.41 7.99
C ARG A 695 20.98 47.88 6.65
N THR A 696 22.23 47.54 6.34
CA THR A 696 22.90 47.90 5.08
C THR A 696 22.25 47.22 3.87
N TYR A 697 21.87 45.94 3.99
CA TYR A 697 21.09 45.25 2.95
C TYR A 697 19.69 45.84 2.73
N GLY A 698 19.17 46.59 3.72
CA GLY A 698 17.90 47.31 3.65
C GLY A 698 17.94 48.64 2.89
N ARG A 699 19.13 49.15 2.51
CA ARG A 699 19.28 50.42 1.76
C ARG A 699 18.70 50.28 0.35
N LEU A 700 17.84 51.23 -0.04
CA LEU A 700 17.16 51.20 -1.35
C LEU A 700 18.10 51.60 -2.47
N ALA A 701 18.20 50.73 -3.49
CA ALA A 701 18.84 51.00 -4.76
C ALA A 701 17.80 51.42 -5.81
N ARG A 702 18.15 52.40 -6.66
CA ARG A 702 17.34 52.89 -7.78
C ARG A 702 18.22 53.10 -9.00
N ILE A 703 17.69 52.86 -10.19
CA ILE A 703 18.39 53.17 -11.43
C ILE A 703 17.78 54.43 -12.04
N ARG A 704 18.58 55.46 -12.30
CA ARG A 704 18.12 56.75 -12.84
C ARG A 704 19.07 57.27 -13.91
N ALA A 705 18.54 58.03 -14.86
CA ALA A 705 19.32 58.77 -15.84
C ALA A 705 19.88 60.05 -15.20
N THR A 706 21.15 60.33 -15.44
CA THR A 706 21.90 61.47 -14.88
C THR A 706 22.69 62.14 -16.01
N SER A 707 22.59 63.46 -16.15
CA SER A 707 23.50 64.24 -17.01
C SER A 707 24.86 64.40 -16.34
N THR A 708 25.94 64.04 -17.03
CA THR A 708 27.32 64.23 -16.54
C THR A 708 28.06 65.24 -17.43
N LEU A 709 29.22 65.73 -16.97
CA LEU A 709 30.01 66.73 -17.71
C LEU A 709 30.48 66.24 -19.10
N HIS A 710 30.53 64.92 -19.31
CA HIS A 710 30.86 64.28 -20.59
C HIS A 710 29.62 63.79 -21.37
N HIS A 711 28.45 63.69 -20.73
CA HIS A 711 27.18 63.29 -21.35
C HIS A 711 26.04 64.22 -20.88
N PRO A 712 25.92 65.43 -21.46
CA PRO A 712 24.98 66.45 -21.01
C PRO A 712 23.51 66.08 -21.24
N ASP A 713 23.21 65.29 -22.28
CA ASP A 713 21.83 64.98 -22.73
C ASP A 713 21.05 64.00 -21.82
N GLY A 714 21.58 63.65 -20.64
CA GLY A 714 20.97 62.66 -19.73
C GLY A 714 21.17 61.21 -20.18
N ASP A 715 22.18 61.00 -21.04
CA ASP A 715 22.46 59.74 -21.72
C ASP A 715 23.17 58.68 -20.87
N HIS A 716 23.57 59.04 -19.66
CA HIS A 716 24.25 58.17 -18.70
C HIS A 716 23.29 57.72 -17.60
N VAL A 717 23.48 56.51 -17.07
CA VAL A 717 22.56 55.88 -16.11
C VAL A 717 23.32 55.31 -14.91
N GLU A 718 22.89 55.72 -13.72
CA GLU A 718 23.52 55.42 -12.45
C GLU A 718 22.63 54.56 -11.55
N LEU A 719 23.25 53.67 -10.78
CA LEU A 719 22.70 53.02 -9.61
C LEU A 719 22.89 53.93 -8.38
N ILE A 720 21.80 54.44 -7.83
CA ILE A 720 21.78 55.41 -6.73
C ILE A 720 21.19 54.72 -5.49
N PHE A 721 21.81 54.94 -4.33
CA PHE A 721 21.29 54.50 -3.04
C PHE A 721 20.69 55.66 -2.26
N ASP A 722 19.57 55.42 -1.57
CA ASP A 722 18.97 56.39 -0.66
C ASP A 722 19.87 56.58 0.59
N GLY A 723 20.16 57.85 0.91
CA GLY A 723 20.89 58.24 2.12
C GLY A 723 20.06 58.08 3.41
N PRO A 724 20.66 58.32 4.59
CA PRO A 724 19.90 58.36 5.85
C PRO A 724 18.85 59.48 5.82
N ASP A 725 17.70 59.22 6.45
CA ASP A 725 16.65 60.21 6.62
C ASP A 725 17.16 61.41 7.44
N ARG A 726 16.65 62.60 7.14
CA ARG A 726 17.19 63.89 7.62
C ARG A 726 17.16 64.13 9.15
N GLU A 727 16.66 63.18 9.94
CA GLU A 727 16.52 63.33 11.39
C GLU A 727 17.75 62.83 12.18
N GLU A 728 18.54 61.88 11.67
CA GLU A 728 19.76 61.40 12.37
C GLU A 728 20.98 62.36 12.23
N VAL A 729 20.91 63.39 11.38
CA VAL A 729 22.02 64.33 11.13
C VAL A 729 22.26 65.31 12.29
N VAL A 730 21.35 65.40 13.25
CA VAL A 730 21.43 66.37 14.36
C VAL A 730 22.43 65.93 15.44
N ASP A 731 22.46 64.64 15.81
CA ASP A 731 23.31 64.15 16.92
C ASP A 731 24.80 64.05 16.55
N ASP A 732 25.13 63.54 15.35
CA ASP A 732 26.54 63.41 14.92
C ASP A 732 27.24 64.78 14.72
N PHE A 733 26.47 65.83 14.39
CA PHE A 733 27.03 67.17 14.25
C PHE A 733 27.36 67.82 15.61
N GLU A 734 26.70 67.42 16.70
CA GLU A 734 27.11 67.80 18.06
C GLU A 734 28.34 67.01 18.52
N ALA A 735 28.42 65.71 18.21
CA ALA A 735 29.60 64.89 18.52
C ALA A 735 30.88 65.41 17.84
N PHE A 736 30.80 65.84 16.57
CA PHE A 736 31.93 66.45 15.85
C PHE A 736 32.36 67.81 16.45
N ARG A 737 31.40 68.55 17.03
CA ARG A 737 31.63 69.82 17.73
C ARG A 737 32.23 69.63 19.14
N ALA A 738 32.04 68.45 19.73
CA ALA A 738 32.68 68.07 20.99
C ALA A 738 34.16 67.69 20.78
N MET A 739 34.47 66.88 19.76
CA MET A 739 35.86 66.49 19.44
C MET A 739 36.76 67.71 19.13
N THR A 740 36.27 68.65 18.32
CA THR A 740 37.02 69.87 17.95
C THR A 740 37.26 70.86 19.10
N ARG A 741 36.75 70.59 20.31
CA ARG A 741 37.08 71.34 21.54
C ARG A 741 38.17 70.70 22.40
N ALA A 742 38.44 69.40 22.24
CA ALA A 742 39.46 68.70 23.02
C ALA A 742 40.89 68.96 22.50
N GLU A 743 41.03 69.20 21.20
CA GLU A 743 42.32 69.31 20.50
C GLU A 743 42.99 70.70 20.62
N LYS A 744 43.01 71.30 21.82
CA LYS A 744 43.64 72.61 22.03
C LYS A 744 44.48 72.78 23.31
N GLN A 745 44.70 71.73 24.08
CA GLN A 745 45.64 71.72 25.20
C GLN A 745 46.38 70.37 25.30
N THR A 746 47.51 70.23 24.58
CA THR A 746 48.86 69.92 25.13
C THR A 746 49.87 69.61 24.03
N VAL A 747 50.96 70.39 23.99
CA VAL A 747 52.25 70.21 23.26
C VAL A 747 53.29 70.82 24.21
N PRO A 748 54.42 70.17 24.59
CA PRO A 748 55.60 69.84 23.73
C PRO A 748 56.14 68.39 23.90
N ALA A 749 56.90 67.75 23.00
CA ALA A 749 58.06 68.06 22.12
C ALA A 749 59.43 67.59 22.68
N GLN A 750 60.49 67.58 21.83
CA GLN A 750 61.81 66.85 21.90
C GLN A 750 61.73 65.45 21.26
N VAL A 751 62.40 65.05 20.16
CA VAL A 751 63.62 65.45 19.39
C VAL A 751 64.96 64.86 19.89
N LYS A 752 65.51 63.95 19.05
CA LYS A 752 66.91 63.50 18.82
C LYS A 752 67.02 61.96 18.73
N ASP A 753 67.92 61.33 17.99
CA ASP A 753 68.70 61.57 16.75
C ASP A 753 69.86 60.55 16.77
N GLY A 754 70.10 59.84 15.65
CA GLY A 754 71.32 59.05 15.36
C GLY A 754 71.48 57.68 16.05
N GLU A 755 72.36 56.77 15.59
CA GLU A 755 72.97 56.55 14.25
C GLU A 755 73.76 55.21 14.30
N ASP A 756 73.94 54.54 13.14
CA ASP A 756 74.89 53.44 12.84
C ASP A 756 74.81 52.11 13.66
N ASP A 757 75.28 50.94 13.19
CA ASP A 757 76.08 50.57 12.01
C ASP A 757 75.69 49.17 11.44
N ASN A 758 76.24 48.85 10.26
CA ASN A 758 76.14 47.66 9.39
C ASN A 758 76.14 46.24 10.03
N GLY A 759 75.65 45.22 9.31
CA GLY A 759 75.99 43.84 9.71
C GLY A 759 75.57 42.55 8.96
N ASN A 760 74.94 42.57 7.77
CA ASN A 760 74.98 41.47 6.77
C ASN A 760 74.24 40.10 7.00
N ASP A 761 73.57 39.65 5.91
CA ASP A 761 73.22 38.29 5.44
C ASP A 761 72.24 37.29 6.12
N ASN A 762 71.37 36.77 5.23
CA ASN A 762 70.71 35.44 5.15
C ASN A 762 69.52 35.06 6.05
N ASP A 763 68.33 35.41 5.54
CA ASP A 763 67.25 34.49 5.10
C ASP A 763 66.81 33.29 5.98
N ARG A 764 65.54 33.39 6.43
CA ARG A 764 64.51 32.33 6.65
C ARG A 764 64.58 31.37 7.83
N ASN A 765 63.52 31.49 8.64
CA ASN A 765 62.87 30.48 9.47
C ASN A 765 63.74 29.88 10.60
N GLU A 766 63.22 29.53 11.76
CA GLU A 766 61.85 29.30 12.20
C GLU A 766 61.77 29.61 13.71
N GLU A 767 60.56 29.79 14.26
CA GLU A 767 60.27 29.70 15.71
C GLU A 767 60.97 30.77 16.61
N GLU A 768 60.50 31.14 17.80
CA GLU A 768 59.54 30.52 18.70
C GLU A 768 58.98 31.58 19.70
N ARG A 769 58.00 31.15 20.53
CA ARG A 769 57.59 31.71 21.85
C ARG A 769 56.73 32.98 21.94
N GLU A 770 55.84 33.10 22.94
CA GLU A 770 54.99 32.13 23.68
C GLU A 770 54.10 32.88 24.70
N GLN A 771 53.12 32.17 25.27
CA GLN A 771 52.38 32.47 26.54
C GLN A 771 51.47 33.73 26.54
N ALA A 772 50.19 33.73 26.95
CA ALA A 772 49.33 32.90 27.82
C ALA A 772 49.42 33.16 29.34
N ILE A 773 48.30 33.63 29.92
CA ILE A 773 47.81 33.62 31.33
C ILE A 773 46.25 33.82 31.18
N GLU A 774 45.28 33.22 31.88
CA GLU A 774 45.09 32.46 33.16
C GLU A 774 44.01 31.36 32.88
N GLN A 775 44.15 30.07 33.20
CA GLN A 775 43.93 29.33 34.48
C GLN A 775 42.48 29.25 35.04
N GLU A 776 41.90 28.04 35.11
CA GLU A 776 41.63 27.29 36.37
C GLU A 776 41.15 25.82 36.17
N GLN A 777 41.99 24.86 36.63
CA GLN A 777 41.77 23.54 37.29
C GLN A 777 40.81 22.42 36.80
N ASP A 778 41.43 21.25 36.50
CA ASP A 778 41.22 19.86 37.03
C ASP A 778 39.84 19.17 36.93
N GLU A 779 39.67 17.84 36.69
CA GLU A 779 40.51 16.64 36.89
C GLU A 779 40.00 15.44 35.98
N VAL A 780 40.91 14.63 35.37
CA VAL A 780 41.00 13.12 35.38
C VAL A 780 39.83 12.22 34.85
N ASP A 781 39.98 11.12 34.07
CA ASP A 781 41.11 10.38 33.42
C ASP A 781 40.62 9.38 32.30
N ASP A 782 41.56 8.91 31.45
CA ASP A 782 41.70 7.57 30.77
C ASP A 782 40.65 6.98 29.76
N ASP A 783 41.01 6.26 28.66
CA ASP A 783 42.28 6.13 27.90
C ASP A 783 42.10 5.47 26.49
N ASP A 784 43.16 5.52 25.66
CA ASP A 784 43.63 4.60 24.57
C ASP A 784 42.93 4.35 23.19
N ASN A 785 43.60 4.79 22.10
CA ASN A 785 44.16 4.07 20.91
C ASN A 785 43.30 3.09 20.00
N GLU A 786 43.60 2.81 18.72
CA GLU A 786 44.80 3.03 17.85
C GLU A 786 44.50 3.03 16.30
N ASN A 787 45.55 3.00 15.47
CA ASN A 787 45.68 3.27 14.01
C ASN A 787 46.10 2.00 13.17
N GLU A 788 46.37 1.92 11.84
CA GLU A 788 46.39 2.85 10.68
C GLU A 788 46.31 2.11 9.29
N ASN A 789 46.00 2.87 8.22
CA ASN A 789 46.52 2.83 6.83
C ASN A 789 46.23 1.76 5.74
N ASP A 790 46.17 2.30 4.51
CA ASP A 790 46.20 1.69 3.17
C ASP A 790 47.62 1.53 2.58
N ASN A 791 47.78 0.75 1.49
CA ASN A 791 48.35 1.24 0.21
C ASN A 791 48.27 0.25 -0.97
N ALA A 792 48.56 0.75 -2.19
CA ALA A 792 48.21 0.15 -3.49
C ALA A 792 49.41 -0.35 -4.35
N GLU A 793 49.15 -1.09 -5.44
CA GLU A 793 50.01 -1.08 -6.65
C GLU A 793 49.29 -1.54 -7.95
N SER A 794 50.00 -1.53 -9.09
CA SER A 794 49.46 -1.48 -10.47
C SER A 794 49.96 -2.60 -11.40
N GLN A 795 49.29 -2.86 -12.55
CA GLN A 795 49.91 -3.06 -13.90
C GLN A 795 48.87 -3.35 -15.03
N SER A 796 49.34 -3.59 -16.27
CA SER A 796 48.62 -3.32 -17.53
C SER A 796 48.71 -4.42 -18.63
N LEU A 797 47.95 -4.22 -19.72
CA LEU A 797 48.20 -4.54 -21.15
C LEU A 797 47.25 -5.53 -21.91
N THR A 798 47.10 -5.22 -23.22
CA THR A 798 46.59 -5.96 -24.41
C THR A 798 45.08 -6.05 -24.78
N GLN A 799 44.85 -5.95 -26.11
CA GLN A 799 43.59 -5.95 -26.88
C GLN A 799 43.55 -7.23 -27.80
N PRO A 800 42.76 -7.30 -28.91
CA PRO A 800 41.30 -7.54 -29.05
C PRO A 800 40.98 -8.74 -29.99
N LEU A 801 39.70 -9.11 -30.23
CA LEU A 801 39.16 -9.36 -31.60
C LEU A 801 37.64 -9.67 -31.69
N ASN A 802 37.07 -9.24 -32.84
CA ASN A 802 35.83 -9.63 -33.53
C ASN A 802 35.22 -11.03 -33.32
N GLN A 803 33.88 -11.13 -33.38
CA GLN A 803 33.15 -11.65 -34.58
C GLN A 803 31.63 -11.38 -34.60
N ARG A 804 31.05 -11.39 -35.81
CA ARG A 804 29.60 -11.27 -36.11
C ARG A 804 29.02 -12.66 -36.44
N HIS A 805 27.71 -12.86 -36.27
CA HIS A 805 26.74 -13.39 -37.26
C HIS A 805 25.33 -13.32 -36.62
N GLN A 806 24.37 -12.52 -37.12
CA GLN A 806 23.46 -12.74 -38.27
C GLN A 806 22.51 -13.94 -38.16
N THR A 807 21.28 -13.64 -37.71
CA THR A 807 19.98 -14.04 -38.30
C THR A 807 19.88 -15.28 -39.20
N GLN A 808 18.91 -16.14 -38.88
CA GLN A 808 18.01 -16.71 -39.89
C GLN A 808 16.62 -16.99 -39.33
N ALA A 809 15.59 -16.64 -40.11
CA ALA A 809 14.21 -17.04 -39.90
C ALA A 809 13.90 -18.24 -40.81
N VAL A 810 12.94 -19.07 -40.40
CA VAL A 810 12.33 -20.10 -41.25
C VAL A 810 10.81 -19.98 -41.11
N GLU A 811 10.13 -20.01 -42.25
CA GLU A 811 8.69 -19.87 -42.42
C GLU A 811 8.10 -21.20 -42.94
N LEU A 812 6.76 -21.29 -43.02
CA LEU A 812 5.94 -22.43 -43.48
C LEU A 812 5.68 -23.50 -42.40
N ASN A 813 4.48 -24.11 -42.29
CA ASN A 813 3.29 -23.98 -43.12
C ASN A 813 1.97 -24.22 -42.35
N ASN A 814 0.85 -23.87 -42.97
CA ASN A 814 -0.48 -23.86 -42.35
C ASN A 814 -1.35 -25.05 -42.81
N THR A 815 -1.90 -25.85 -41.89
CA THR A 815 -3.01 -26.78 -42.17
C THR A 815 -3.84 -27.11 -40.93
N THR A 816 -5.14 -26.81 -41.00
CA THR A 816 -6.16 -27.19 -40.02
C THR A 816 -6.53 -28.67 -40.10
N HIS A 817 -6.75 -29.34 -38.96
CA HIS A 817 -7.84 -30.31 -38.79
C HIS A 817 -8.21 -30.51 -37.30
N LEU A 818 -9.51 -30.68 -37.04
CA LEU A 818 -10.10 -30.92 -35.71
C LEU A 818 -9.97 -32.39 -35.29
N LEU A 819 -9.77 -32.64 -33.98
CA LEU A 819 -10.41 -33.65 -33.08
C LEU A 819 -9.53 -33.97 -31.83
N PRO A 820 -10.07 -34.58 -30.76
CA PRO A 820 -9.71 -34.22 -29.39
C PRO A 820 -8.53 -35.00 -28.81
N VAL A 821 -7.84 -34.39 -27.84
CA VAL A 821 -6.77 -35.04 -27.08
C VAL A 821 -7.20 -35.29 -25.63
N SER A 822 -6.75 -36.43 -25.14
CA SER A 822 -7.19 -37.13 -23.93
C SER A 822 -6.61 -36.59 -22.62
N ARG A 823 -7.17 -37.11 -21.51
CA ARG A 823 -6.60 -37.08 -20.15
C ARG A 823 -5.06 -37.18 -20.15
N GLN A 824 -4.37 -36.13 -19.74
CA GLN A 824 -3.00 -36.25 -19.24
C GLN A 824 -3.01 -36.41 -17.71
N LYS A 825 -2.61 -37.59 -17.24
CA LYS A 825 -2.11 -37.75 -15.87
C LYS A 825 -0.77 -37.02 -15.80
N TYR A 826 -0.68 -35.93 -15.05
CA TYR A 826 0.60 -35.34 -14.69
C TYR A 826 1.10 -35.97 -13.38
N THR A 827 2.09 -36.85 -13.50
CA THR A 827 2.91 -37.33 -12.39
C THR A 827 4.00 -36.32 -12.09
N TRP A 828 4.13 -35.89 -10.84
CA TRP A 828 5.21 -35.00 -10.40
C TRP A 828 6.58 -35.71 -10.46
N PRO A 829 7.66 -35.03 -10.88
CA PRO A 829 9.00 -35.57 -10.78
C PRO A 829 9.53 -35.39 -9.35
N HIS A 830 9.70 -36.51 -8.64
CA HIS A 830 10.46 -36.55 -7.40
C HIS A 830 11.96 -36.45 -7.65
N ASP A 831 12.63 -35.82 -6.70
CA ASP A 831 14.01 -35.98 -6.25
C ASP A 831 15.16 -35.85 -7.28
N ARG A 832 16.04 -34.87 -7.02
CA ARG A 832 17.43 -34.91 -7.47
C ARG A 832 18.36 -34.65 -6.28
N HIS A 833 19.26 -35.61 -6.05
CA HIS A 833 20.10 -35.77 -4.86
C HIS A 833 20.75 -34.49 -4.28
N GLN A 834 20.72 -34.38 -2.96
CA GLN A 834 21.82 -33.84 -2.15
C GLN A 834 22.27 -34.92 -1.14
N GLY A 835 23.58 -35.02 -0.90
CA GLY A 835 24.16 -36.04 -0.01
C GLY A 835 23.99 -35.72 1.49
N PRO A 836 24.32 -36.67 2.39
CA PRO A 836 24.13 -36.49 3.82
C PRO A 836 25.10 -35.45 4.40
N LEU A 837 24.57 -34.52 5.19
CA LEU A 837 25.34 -33.64 6.08
C LEU A 837 25.51 -34.32 7.46
N PRO A 838 26.59 -34.00 8.21
CA PRO A 838 26.96 -34.72 9.44
C PRO A 838 26.01 -34.42 10.63
N PRO A 839 26.00 -35.28 11.67
CA PRO A 839 25.16 -35.08 12.85
C PRO A 839 25.57 -33.84 13.65
N TRP A 840 24.57 -33.22 14.29
CA TRP A 840 24.68 -31.94 14.99
C TRP A 840 25.19 -32.10 16.42
N ASP A 841 26.13 -31.26 16.85
CA ASP A 841 26.74 -31.27 18.18
C ASP A 841 25.94 -30.39 19.17
N PRO A 842 25.46 -30.90 20.33
CA PRO A 842 24.64 -30.13 21.27
C PRO A 842 25.37 -29.05 22.10
N SER A 843 26.68 -28.85 21.92
CA SER A 843 27.52 -28.12 22.90
C SER A 843 27.63 -26.60 22.74
N ILE A 844 26.90 -25.95 21.81
CA ILE A 844 27.01 -24.50 21.55
C ILE A 844 25.74 -23.73 21.97
N PRO A 845 25.80 -22.83 22.99
CA PRO A 845 24.65 -22.04 23.42
C PRO A 845 24.41 -20.82 22.51
N ASN A 846 23.20 -20.71 21.95
CA ASN A 846 22.81 -19.56 21.13
C ASN A 846 22.60 -18.29 21.98
N ARG A 847 23.35 -17.23 21.64
CA ARG A 847 23.31 -15.94 22.33
C ARG A 847 22.13 -15.10 21.81
N ILE A 848 21.18 -14.79 22.69
CA ILE A 848 19.96 -14.02 22.38
C ILE A 848 20.31 -12.53 22.20
N SER A 849 19.85 -11.92 21.10
CA SER A 849 19.82 -10.45 20.94
C SER A 849 18.48 -9.90 21.44
N GLN A 850 18.55 -8.82 22.24
CA GLN A 850 17.39 -8.21 22.89
C GLN A 850 16.67 -7.23 21.95
N ALA A 851 15.34 -7.20 22.03
CA ALA A 851 14.51 -6.13 21.46
C ALA A 851 14.18 -5.09 22.56
N PRO A 852 14.05 -3.78 22.22
CA PRO A 852 14.01 -2.71 23.21
C PRO A 852 12.69 -2.58 23.98
N ALA A 853 12.78 -1.99 25.17
CA ALA A 853 11.72 -1.94 26.17
C ALA A 853 10.61 -0.90 25.91
N SER A 854 9.49 -1.11 26.59
CA SER A 854 8.28 -0.29 26.61
C SER A 854 8.46 1.10 27.23
N GLN A 855 7.65 2.06 26.78
CA GLN A 855 7.37 3.31 27.51
C GLN A 855 5.96 3.31 28.11
N SER A 856 5.79 4.15 29.14
CA SER A 856 4.81 4.01 30.22
C SER A 856 3.43 4.65 29.98
N LEU A 857 2.40 4.05 30.59
CA LEU A 857 1.10 4.66 30.85
C LEU A 857 1.10 5.37 32.22
N PRO A 858 0.34 6.48 32.40
CA PRO A 858 0.23 7.18 33.68
C PRO A 858 -0.80 6.55 34.64
N HIS A 859 -0.55 6.69 35.95
CA HIS A 859 -1.38 6.19 37.05
C HIS A 859 -2.72 6.95 37.24
N PRO A 860 -3.75 6.31 37.82
CA PRO A 860 -4.95 6.97 38.33
C PRO A 860 -4.77 7.51 39.77
N PRO A 861 -5.51 8.54 40.20
CA PRO A 861 -5.54 9.04 41.58
C PRO A 861 -6.46 8.20 42.50
N PRO A 862 -6.30 8.29 43.84
CA PRO A 862 -6.88 7.33 44.79
C PRO A 862 -8.30 7.68 45.30
N THR A 863 -8.95 6.66 45.85
CA THR A 863 -10.24 6.68 46.55
C THR A 863 -10.17 7.27 47.97
N THR A 864 -11.24 7.94 48.42
CA THR A 864 -11.54 8.21 49.83
C THR A 864 -13.02 8.00 50.15
N ASP A 865 -13.32 7.47 51.34
CA ASP A 865 -14.66 7.21 51.88
C ASP A 865 -15.39 8.48 52.36
N HIS A 866 -16.73 8.53 52.20
CA HIS A 866 -17.69 8.43 53.33
C HIS A 866 -19.16 8.79 52.99
N HIS A 867 -20.07 7.98 53.55
CA HIS A 867 -21.44 8.25 54.07
C HIS A 867 -22.55 9.04 53.33
N HIS A 868 -23.72 8.37 53.30
CA HIS A 868 -25.10 8.85 53.53
C HIS A 868 -25.43 10.36 53.55
N HIS A 869 -26.44 10.77 52.75
CA HIS A 869 -27.82 10.95 53.27
C HIS A 869 -28.89 11.16 52.16
N HIS A 870 -30.16 10.96 52.53
CA HIS A 870 -31.36 11.26 51.74
C HIS A 870 -31.50 12.76 51.36
N HIS A 871 -32.09 13.09 50.20
CA HIS A 871 -33.46 13.66 50.15
C HIS A 871 -34.08 13.84 48.74
N HIS A 872 -35.40 14.03 48.76
CA HIS A 872 -36.43 14.15 47.72
C HIS A 872 -36.30 15.28 46.65
N THR A 873 -37.25 15.23 45.70
CA THR A 873 -37.74 16.22 44.71
C THR A 873 -36.95 16.31 43.38
N ALA A 874 -37.51 16.51 42.18
CA ALA A 874 -38.85 16.51 41.56
C ALA A 874 -38.93 17.66 40.53
N GLY A 875 -39.35 17.33 39.31
CA GLY A 875 -39.67 18.28 38.22
C GLY A 875 -38.51 18.60 37.26
N ARG A 876 -38.69 18.97 35.99
CA ARG A 876 -39.79 18.86 34.99
C ARG A 876 -39.36 19.71 33.77
N ALA A 877 -39.28 19.08 32.59
CA ALA A 877 -39.53 19.66 31.25
C ALA A 877 -38.50 20.56 30.50
N ARG A 878 -38.28 20.14 29.24
CA ARG A 878 -38.29 20.91 27.95
C ARG A 878 -37.10 21.78 27.50
N GLY A 879 -36.78 21.64 26.20
CA GLY A 879 -36.04 22.58 25.34
C GLY A 879 -34.88 21.89 24.62
N LYS A 880 -35.01 21.36 23.39
CA LYS A 880 -34.90 22.10 22.10
C LYS A 880 -33.75 23.12 22.07
N VAL A 881 -32.61 22.72 21.52
CA VAL A 881 -32.20 23.05 20.13
C VAL A 881 -31.76 21.75 19.47
#